data_AF-A0A524MHD3-F1
#
_entry.id   AF-A0A524MHD3-F1
#
_cell.length_a   1.000
_cell.length_b   1.000
_cell.length_c   1.000
_cell.angle_alpha   90.00
_cell.angle_beta   90.00
_cell.angle_gamma   90.00
#
_symmetry.space_group_name_H-M   'P 1'
#
loop_
_entity.id
_entity.type
_entity.pdbx_description
1 polymer ?
#
loop_
_entity_poly.entity_id
_entity_poly.type
_entity_poly.pdbx_seq_one_letter_code
_entity_poly.pdbx_strand_id
1 'polypeptide(L)'
;MSRIRMMKQDIQCQSWKQGQRVKSKPKHNSMTGKYSMSSSRTSYLVESFSLNSEERIVSRTEKGRKPDPSYKSCIKVISDLSSIVKETGKKVKDVDLETLTLHFGNYVQAVNMLLSRIYSSPKRVEQLGKGLAEYTGRAYTLLRREKDLCYEHNEDIKELVFERLHRNVLEQTGRMLLADWTRRRLFITALKVLNESPEDTLALLRRKRIPPFLIRKVRDFCESTKNNGSGYHYTMGVLRQLRLTIDRHILDTLDIKIGWRARQRKKVTLLLKDNSALYDRLVDMVTKLVKQWVQKGYPFTAPQLRNHSLDFSASTENSIGQGYWFTQDSERENEILLHLKIPPGIDGKRHDDSPFKERTLTFRFLDWLPSAAISDRRKAENAKENGEIHQDESLTFRAAKFEDMHNQLMNTIQFQHTAHRLTKMKQRKGTDPEEIVRLQEQVKQSKVSRRSAPPRLLLRGHRVTLQIPFLSPNGSVSSEVFGEREYTAKAGADRGLRAPVALSVEKEDETFEDLLITVGHLVKKRERIKEFVSALISEVTLKKNNWDKKRSGQSYPTQILRQDRQIAASWRKIRRLDLEIARQVASSTVWFCEEHRVKKLFFEDLRSFQAHAGSRDLAYNLSSNLWGKIIDTVRYMRESLSHSKYSVWTVNPRYTSQTCHQCGERGIRVQDETSTTERKGGEYFYCEKCEEHFHADINAARNIIHVQDSSAAPGRTKDSCPSLSTLQ
;
A
#
# COMPACT_ATOMS: atom_id res chain seq x y z
N MET A 1 37.28 -46.93 -54.92
CA MET A 1 38.39 -46.23 -54.23
C MET A 1 37.78 -45.03 -53.49
N SER A 2 37.64 -44.94 -52.17
CA SER A 2 38.06 -45.78 -51.05
C SER A 2 36.92 -45.79 -50.02
N ARG A 3 36.39 -46.99 -49.73
CA ARG A 3 35.48 -47.26 -48.61
C ARG A 3 36.32 -47.48 -47.36
N ILE A 4 36.00 -46.84 -46.24
CA ILE A 4 36.42 -47.33 -44.92
C ILE A 4 35.21 -47.39 -44.00
N ARG A 5 35.03 -48.61 -43.49
CA ARG A 5 34.02 -49.09 -42.55
C ARG A 5 34.75 -49.29 -41.22
N MET A 6 34.13 -48.83 -40.13
CA MET A 6 34.19 -49.32 -38.75
C MET A 6 35.55 -49.77 -38.15
N MET A 7 35.94 -49.17 -37.02
CA MET A 7 35.96 -49.88 -35.73
C MET A 7 36.17 -48.95 -34.52
N LYS A 8 35.75 -49.46 -33.36
CA LYS A 8 35.50 -48.86 -32.04
C LYS A 8 36.71 -48.19 -31.38
N GLN A 9 36.45 -47.18 -30.54
CA GLN A 9 37.01 -47.09 -29.18
C GLN A 9 36.26 -46.05 -28.30
N ASP A 10 35.79 -46.54 -27.15
CA ASP A 10 35.71 -45.92 -25.82
C ASP A 10 35.20 -44.47 -25.66
N ILE A 11 33.91 -44.36 -25.35
CA ILE A 11 33.33 -43.17 -24.72
C ILE A 11 33.73 -43.19 -23.23
N GLN A 12 34.85 -42.55 -22.94
CA GLN A 12 35.30 -42.27 -21.58
C GLN A 12 34.44 -41.15 -21.00
N CYS A 13 33.73 -41.47 -19.91
CA CYS A 13 33.10 -40.51 -19.01
C CYS A 13 34.10 -39.42 -18.60
N GLN A 14 33.84 -38.17 -18.98
CA GLN A 14 34.45 -37.01 -18.34
C GLN A 14 33.41 -36.03 -17.81
N SER A 15 33.70 -35.63 -16.59
CA SER A 15 32.91 -34.91 -15.59
C SER A 15 32.09 -33.73 -16.12
N TRP A 16 30.85 -33.65 -15.65
CA TRP A 16 30.04 -32.44 -15.67
C TRP A 16 30.73 -31.35 -14.85
N LYS A 17 31.35 -30.39 -15.54
CA LYS A 17 31.79 -29.12 -14.93
C LYS A 17 30.56 -28.43 -14.33
N GLN A 18 30.58 -28.29 -13.01
CA GLN A 18 29.70 -27.42 -12.24
C GLN A 18 29.73 -26.01 -12.85
N GLY A 19 28.68 -25.67 -13.61
CA GLY A 19 28.40 -24.30 -14.01
C GLY A 19 28.24 -23.44 -12.76
N GLN A 20 29.20 -22.55 -12.55
CA GLN A 20 29.22 -21.55 -11.49
C GLN A 20 27.85 -20.88 -11.36
N ARG A 21 27.21 -21.07 -10.20
CA ARG A 21 26.06 -20.26 -9.78
C ARG A 21 26.49 -18.79 -9.80
N VAL A 22 26.08 -18.06 -10.83
CA VAL A 22 26.09 -16.59 -10.82
C VAL A 22 25.27 -16.15 -9.61
N LYS A 23 25.96 -15.75 -8.54
CA LYS A 23 25.38 -15.22 -7.30
C LYS A 23 24.55 -13.99 -7.69
N SER A 24 23.23 -14.12 -7.62
CA SER A 24 22.33 -12.99 -7.82
C SER A 24 22.68 -11.87 -6.83
N LYS A 25 23.02 -10.68 -7.33
CA LYS A 25 23.20 -9.47 -6.51
C LYS A 25 22.00 -9.31 -5.55
N PRO A 26 22.21 -9.04 -4.25
CA PRO A 26 21.11 -8.70 -3.36
C PRO A 26 20.42 -7.42 -3.88
N LYS A 27 19.10 -7.45 -3.93
CA LYS A 27 18.28 -6.30 -4.28
C LYS A 27 18.11 -5.43 -3.04
N HIS A 28 18.66 -4.22 -3.06
CA HIS A 28 18.12 -3.14 -2.25
C HIS A 28 16.68 -2.90 -2.72
N ASN A 29 15.73 -2.97 -1.80
CA ASN A 29 14.35 -2.58 -2.10
C ASN A 29 14.32 -1.05 -2.05
N SER A 30 14.20 -0.39 -3.21
CA SER A 30 13.94 1.06 -3.28
C SER A 30 12.50 1.39 -2.84
N MET A 31 12.29 2.59 -2.25
CA MET A 31 11.04 3.29 -1.88
C MET A 31 9.74 2.65 -2.39
N THR A 32 9.15 1.66 -1.70
CA THR A 32 8.07 0.83 -2.31
C THR A 32 6.67 1.00 -1.73
N GLY A 33 6.43 1.89 -0.76
CA GLY A 33 5.11 2.02 -0.15
C GLY A 33 4.60 3.46 -0.08
N LYS A 34 3.43 3.72 -0.67
CA LYS A 34 2.57 4.82 -0.26
C LYS A 34 1.75 4.32 0.94
N TYR A 35 2.08 4.81 2.13
CA TYR A 35 1.18 4.65 3.28
C TYR A 35 0.26 5.85 3.36
N SER A 36 -1.04 5.60 3.23
CA SER A 36 -2.08 6.59 3.48
C SER A 36 -2.89 6.09 4.66
N MET A 37 -2.82 6.80 5.78
CA MET A 37 -3.76 6.55 6.87
C MET A 37 -5.15 6.93 6.37
N SER A 38 -6.12 6.04 6.55
CA SER A 38 -7.50 6.25 6.08
C SER A 38 -8.18 7.52 6.65
N SER A 39 -7.55 8.17 7.63
CA SER A 39 -7.98 9.40 8.29
C SER A 39 -7.14 10.64 7.97
N SER A 40 -5.95 10.55 7.36
CA SER A 40 -5.05 11.71 7.15
C SER A 40 -4.93 12.13 5.68
N ARG A 41 -4.80 13.45 5.44
CA ARG A 41 -4.50 14.01 4.11
C ARG A 41 -3.02 13.86 3.71
N THR A 42 -2.18 13.40 4.64
CA THR A 42 -0.72 13.27 4.49
C THR A 42 -0.32 11.95 3.85
N SER A 43 0.60 12.02 2.88
CA SER A 43 1.27 10.87 2.27
C SER A 43 2.61 10.62 2.93
N TYR A 44 2.86 9.37 3.33
CA TYR A 44 4.13 8.94 3.89
C TYR A 44 4.97 8.16 2.87
N LEU A 45 6.28 8.42 2.86
CA LEU A 45 7.32 7.59 2.27
C LEU A 45 7.57 6.41 3.21
N VAL A 46 7.40 5.16 2.76
CA VAL A 46 7.68 4.00 3.60
C VAL A 46 8.98 3.36 3.21
N GLU A 47 9.95 3.35 4.13
CA GLU A 47 11.17 2.56 3.99
C GLU A 47 11.09 1.25 4.73
N SER A 48 11.78 0.25 4.19
CA SER A 48 11.78 -1.12 4.70
C SER A 48 13.19 -1.56 5.08
N PHE A 49 13.41 -1.76 6.37
CA PHE A 49 14.65 -2.23 6.95
C PHE A 49 14.54 -3.72 7.23
N SER A 50 15.59 -4.48 6.90
CA SER A 50 15.65 -5.89 7.28
C SER A 50 16.24 -5.97 8.67
N LEU A 51 15.49 -6.55 9.61
CA LEU A 51 15.96 -6.70 10.98
C LEU A 51 16.93 -7.87 11.08
N ASN A 52 18.04 -7.65 11.78
CA ASN A 52 19.03 -8.66 12.10
C ASN A 52 19.02 -8.92 13.61
N SER A 53 19.58 -10.07 14.01
CA SER A 53 19.87 -10.32 15.43
C SER A 53 20.86 -9.28 15.96
N GLU A 54 20.73 -8.99 17.25
CA GLU A 54 21.58 -8.04 17.97
C GLU A 54 23.07 -8.40 17.91
N GLU A 55 23.45 -9.67 17.85
CA GLU A 55 24.88 -10.05 17.83
C GLU A 55 25.47 -10.03 16.41
N ARG A 56 24.63 -9.86 15.39
CA ARG A 56 25.10 -9.95 13.99
C ARG A 56 25.89 -8.70 13.58
N ILE A 57 27.07 -8.94 13.01
CA ILE A 57 27.86 -7.93 12.31
C ILE A 57 27.31 -7.80 10.88
N VAL A 58 26.76 -6.63 10.55
CA VAL A 58 26.35 -6.31 9.18
C VAL A 58 27.61 -5.86 8.42
N SER A 59 28.18 -6.73 7.59
CA SER A 59 29.39 -6.40 6.82
C SER A 59 29.12 -5.21 5.88
N ARG A 60 29.85 -4.11 6.09
CA ARG A 60 29.60 -2.81 5.43
C ARG A 60 30.02 -2.73 3.95
N THR A 61 30.79 -3.71 3.43
CA THR A 61 31.46 -3.56 2.12
C THR A 61 31.26 -4.67 1.09
N GLU A 62 30.60 -5.78 1.39
CA GLU A 62 30.36 -6.83 0.39
C GLU A 62 28.97 -7.45 0.46
N LYS A 63 28.36 -7.62 -0.73
CA LYS A 63 27.22 -8.50 -1.07
C LYS A 63 26.63 -9.19 0.17
N GLY A 64 25.66 -8.55 0.83
CA GLY A 64 25.03 -9.10 2.03
C GLY A 64 24.77 -10.60 1.86
N ARG A 65 25.54 -11.43 2.59
CA ARG A 65 25.36 -12.88 2.56
C ARG A 65 23.90 -13.11 2.93
N LYS A 66 23.22 -13.97 2.16
CA LYS A 66 21.94 -14.53 2.61
C LYS A 66 22.12 -14.95 4.07
N PRO A 67 21.12 -14.74 4.95
CA PRO A 67 21.19 -15.28 6.31
C PRO A 67 21.67 -16.72 6.24
N ASP A 68 22.62 -17.04 7.12
CA ASP A 68 23.35 -18.30 7.11
C ASP A 68 22.34 -19.47 7.00
N PRO A 69 22.47 -20.36 6.00
CA PRO A 69 21.64 -21.55 5.91
C PRO A 69 21.81 -22.49 7.12
N SER A 70 22.75 -22.28 8.05
CA SER A 70 22.76 -22.96 9.35
C SER A 70 21.51 -22.66 10.22
N TYR A 71 20.82 -21.55 9.96
CA TYR A 71 19.47 -21.29 10.50
C TYR A 71 18.38 -22.13 9.83
N LYS A 72 18.69 -22.88 8.76
CA LYS A 72 17.81 -23.94 8.26
C LYS A 72 18.00 -25.16 9.16
N SER A 73 17.28 -25.10 10.27
CA SER A 73 16.76 -26.24 11.00
C SER A 73 17.77 -27.29 11.47
N CYS A 74 17.96 -27.36 12.79
CA CYS A 74 17.88 -28.67 13.42
C CYS A 74 16.41 -28.93 13.75
N ILE A 75 15.69 -29.64 12.88
CA ILE A 75 14.26 -29.98 13.06
C ILE A 75 14.01 -30.70 14.41
N LYS A 76 15.02 -31.44 14.90
CA LYS A 76 14.99 -32.06 16.24
C LYS A 76 14.93 -31.03 17.37
N VAL A 77 15.68 -29.93 17.29
CA VAL A 77 15.69 -28.88 18.31
C VAL A 77 14.35 -28.13 18.38
N ILE A 78 13.63 -28.01 17.26
CA ILE A 78 12.29 -27.39 17.21
C ILE A 78 11.24 -28.29 17.91
N SER A 79 11.32 -29.60 17.69
CA SER A 79 10.53 -30.61 18.41
C SER A 79 10.79 -30.52 19.92
N ASP A 80 12.07 -30.53 20.31
CA ASP A 80 12.48 -30.60 21.70
C ASP A 80 12.27 -29.27 22.45
N LEU A 81 12.39 -28.12 21.77
CA LEU A 81 12.04 -26.82 22.35
C LEU A 81 10.53 -26.65 22.50
N SER A 82 9.72 -27.19 21.59
CA SER A 82 8.25 -27.08 21.69
C SER A 82 7.69 -27.86 22.88
N SER A 83 8.32 -28.98 23.26
CA SER A 83 8.00 -29.75 24.47
C SER A 83 8.59 -29.09 25.72
N ILE A 84 9.84 -28.63 25.69
CA ILE A 84 10.49 -27.97 26.85
C ILE A 84 9.83 -26.62 27.21
N VAL A 85 9.40 -25.83 26.22
CA VAL A 85 8.69 -24.54 26.43
C VAL A 85 7.26 -24.75 26.93
N LYS A 86 6.60 -25.85 26.54
CA LYS A 86 5.28 -26.23 27.07
C LYS A 86 5.34 -26.59 28.55
N GLU A 87 6.45 -27.15 29.03
CA GLU A 87 6.52 -27.70 30.40
C GLU A 87 7.25 -26.82 31.42
N THR A 88 8.21 -25.97 31.03
CA THR A 88 9.19 -25.48 32.03
C THR A 88 9.35 -23.97 32.19
N GLY A 89 8.78 -23.12 31.33
CA GLY A 89 8.95 -21.66 31.44
C GLY A 89 10.42 -21.20 31.47
N LYS A 90 11.35 -21.98 30.90
CA LYS A 90 12.80 -21.67 30.91
C LYS A 90 13.15 -20.52 29.96
N LYS A 91 14.17 -19.74 30.36
CA LYS A 91 14.77 -18.62 29.62
C LYS A 91 15.22 -19.05 28.22
N VAL A 92 14.56 -18.50 27.19
CA VAL A 92 14.95 -18.69 25.79
C VAL A 92 15.93 -17.58 25.41
N LYS A 93 17.23 -17.92 25.33
CA LYS A 93 18.29 -16.96 24.96
C LYS A 93 18.24 -16.56 23.47
N ASP A 94 17.67 -17.44 22.63
CA ASP A 94 17.52 -17.26 21.18
C ASP A 94 16.08 -17.59 20.76
N VAL A 95 15.23 -16.57 20.61
CA VAL A 95 13.86 -16.79 20.13
C VAL A 95 13.90 -17.00 18.61
N ASP A 96 13.67 -18.24 18.18
CA ASP A 96 13.48 -18.58 16.78
C ASP A 96 12.27 -17.83 16.19
N LEU A 97 12.47 -17.19 15.03
CA LEU A 97 11.45 -16.45 14.31
C LEU A 97 10.29 -17.35 13.83
N GLU A 98 10.54 -18.64 13.57
CA GLU A 98 9.47 -19.60 13.31
C GLU A 98 8.62 -19.83 14.55
N THR A 99 9.24 -20.05 15.71
CA THR A 99 8.54 -20.17 17.00
C THR A 99 7.75 -18.91 17.34
N LEU A 100 8.32 -17.72 17.11
CA LEU A 100 7.60 -16.46 17.29
C LEU A 100 6.40 -16.35 16.33
N THR A 101 6.58 -16.73 15.05
CA THR A 101 5.50 -16.75 14.05
C THR A 101 4.41 -17.75 14.43
N LEU A 102 4.78 -18.91 14.98
CA LEU A 102 3.86 -19.92 15.48
C LEU A 102 3.05 -19.38 16.67
N HIS A 103 3.72 -18.80 17.68
CA HIS A 103 3.02 -18.16 18.82
C HIS A 103 2.09 -17.03 18.38
N PHE A 104 2.45 -16.27 17.34
CA PHE A 104 1.54 -15.29 16.74
C PHE A 104 0.34 -15.97 16.07
N GLY A 105 0.56 -17.06 15.34
CA GLY A 105 -0.52 -17.88 14.79
C GLY A 105 -1.48 -18.36 15.89
N ASN A 106 -0.94 -18.93 16.97
CA ASN A 106 -1.71 -19.39 18.11
C ASN A 106 -2.44 -18.25 18.83
N TYR A 107 -1.81 -17.08 18.97
CA TYR A 107 -2.44 -15.89 19.52
C TYR A 107 -3.66 -15.45 18.68
N VAL A 108 -3.50 -15.39 17.35
CA VAL A 108 -4.60 -15.06 16.44
C VAL A 108 -5.73 -16.09 16.53
N GLN A 109 -5.36 -17.38 16.59
CA GLN A 109 -6.33 -18.47 16.76
C GLN A 109 -7.08 -18.34 18.10
N ALA A 110 -6.38 -18.09 19.21
CA ALA A 110 -6.98 -17.91 20.52
C ALA A 110 -7.94 -16.70 20.57
N VAL A 111 -7.57 -15.56 19.97
CA VAL A 111 -8.46 -14.39 19.86
C VAL A 111 -9.72 -14.75 19.07
N ASN A 112 -9.57 -15.42 17.92
CA ASN A 112 -10.71 -15.82 17.09
C ASN A 112 -11.59 -16.86 17.79
N MET A 113 -11.02 -17.73 18.62
CA MET A 113 -11.75 -18.71 19.42
C MET A 113 -12.59 -18.02 20.50
N LEU A 114 -12.01 -17.07 21.26
CA LEU A 114 -12.78 -16.28 22.22
C LEU A 114 -13.88 -15.45 21.57
N LEU A 115 -13.59 -14.81 20.43
CA LEU A 115 -14.61 -14.12 19.65
C LEU A 115 -15.72 -15.10 19.24
N SER A 116 -15.39 -16.29 18.74
CA SER A 116 -16.42 -17.27 18.35
C SER A 116 -17.33 -17.66 19.53
N ARG A 117 -16.77 -17.81 20.74
CA ARG A 117 -17.54 -18.09 21.96
C ARG A 117 -18.44 -16.93 22.37
N ILE A 118 -17.93 -15.70 22.35
CA ILE A 118 -18.72 -14.50 22.69
C ILE A 118 -19.87 -14.33 21.69
N TYR A 119 -19.60 -14.51 20.39
CA TYR A 119 -20.56 -14.31 19.31
C TYR A 119 -21.49 -15.50 19.07
N SER A 120 -21.38 -16.58 19.85
CA SER A 120 -22.34 -17.70 19.85
C SER A 120 -23.74 -17.25 20.29
N SER A 121 -23.82 -16.20 21.11
CA SER A 121 -25.08 -15.64 21.63
C SER A 121 -25.16 -14.13 21.42
N PRO A 122 -26.16 -13.63 20.66
CA PRO A 122 -26.35 -12.20 20.46
C PRO A 122 -26.58 -11.43 21.77
N LYS A 123 -27.29 -12.04 22.74
CA LYS A 123 -27.53 -11.45 24.06
C LYS A 123 -26.22 -11.19 24.81
N ARG A 124 -25.28 -12.13 24.70
CA ARG A 124 -23.97 -12.05 25.33
C ARG A 124 -23.10 -10.95 24.74
N VAL A 125 -23.11 -10.80 23.41
CA VAL A 125 -22.43 -9.70 22.71
C VAL A 125 -22.93 -8.35 23.21
N GLU A 126 -24.25 -8.19 23.40
CA GLU A 126 -24.83 -6.94 23.89
C GLU A 126 -24.43 -6.68 25.36
N GLN A 127 -24.52 -7.68 26.22
CA GLN A 127 -24.16 -7.56 27.64
C GLN A 127 -22.69 -7.19 27.83
N LEU A 128 -21.77 -7.95 27.23
CA LEU A 128 -20.33 -7.70 27.35
C LEU A 128 -19.90 -6.42 26.63
N GLY A 129 -20.50 -6.12 25.46
CA GLY A 129 -20.23 -4.89 24.73
C GLY A 129 -20.64 -3.64 25.50
N LYS A 130 -21.84 -3.64 26.09
CA LYS A 130 -22.31 -2.58 26.98
C LYS A 130 -21.42 -2.45 28.21
N GLY A 131 -21.10 -3.56 28.87
CA GLY A 131 -20.21 -3.58 30.03
C GLY A 131 -18.83 -2.98 29.71
N LEU A 132 -18.26 -3.28 28.54
CA LEU A 132 -16.99 -2.69 28.10
C LEU A 132 -17.09 -1.21 27.74
N ALA A 133 -18.25 -0.73 27.30
CA ALA A 133 -18.45 0.68 26.99
C ALA A 133 -18.59 1.54 28.26
N GLU A 134 -19.15 0.97 29.32
CA GLU A 134 -19.33 1.62 30.63
C GLU A 134 -18.08 1.47 31.52
N TYR A 135 -17.26 0.44 31.30
CA TYR A 135 -16.08 0.15 32.10
C TYR A 135 -14.87 0.99 31.67
N THR A 136 -14.32 1.77 32.61
CA THR A 136 -13.13 2.61 32.40
C THR A 136 -11.79 1.86 32.57
N GLY A 137 -11.84 0.59 33.00
CA GLY A 137 -10.67 -0.24 33.22
C GLY A 137 -10.23 -1.06 32.00
N ARG A 138 -9.31 -2.01 32.21
CA ARG A 138 -8.79 -2.87 31.13
C ARG A 138 -9.79 -3.96 30.76
N ALA A 139 -9.99 -4.20 29.46
CA ALA A 139 -11.01 -5.10 28.96
C ALA A 139 -10.86 -6.54 29.48
N TYR A 140 -9.60 -7.01 29.65
CA TYR A 140 -9.37 -8.35 30.18
C TYR A 140 -9.92 -8.56 31.60
N THR A 141 -10.01 -7.51 32.43
CA THR A 141 -10.53 -7.64 33.81
C THR A 141 -12.01 -7.98 33.81
N LEU A 142 -12.77 -7.42 32.86
CA LEU A 142 -14.18 -7.71 32.69
C LEU A 142 -14.37 -9.09 32.08
N LEU A 143 -13.66 -9.39 30.99
CA LEU A 143 -13.81 -10.65 30.27
C LEU A 143 -13.34 -11.88 31.06
N ARG A 144 -12.31 -11.74 31.93
CA ARG A 144 -11.84 -12.86 32.77
C ARG A 144 -12.89 -13.38 33.76
N ARG A 145 -13.92 -12.57 34.09
CA ARG A 145 -15.01 -12.98 35.00
C ARG A 145 -15.93 -14.04 34.39
N GLU A 146 -15.94 -14.15 33.07
CA GLU A 146 -16.71 -15.16 32.35
C GLU A 146 -15.99 -16.52 32.43
N LYS A 147 -16.68 -17.55 32.96
CA LYS A 147 -16.06 -18.87 33.23
C LYS A 147 -15.43 -19.48 31.96
N ASP A 148 -16.13 -19.44 30.83
CA ASP A 148 -15.69 -19.98 29.53
C ASP A 148 -14.75 -19.03 28.75
N LEU A 149 -14.40 -17.87 29.30
CA LEU A 149 -13.29 -17.04 28.81
C LEU A 149 -12.12 -17.02 29.81
N CYS A 150 -12.25 -17.61 31.00
CA CYS A 150 -11.22 -17.63 32.01
C CYS A 150 -10.17 -18.69 31.70
N TYR A 151 -8.89 -18.37 31.87
CA TYR A 151 -7.79 -19.30 31.53
C TYR A 151 -7.90 -20.65 32.25
N GLU A 152 -8.27 -20.63 33.53
CA GLU A 152 -8.28 -21.81 34.41
C GLU A 152 -9.23 -22.91 33.90
N HIS A 153 -10.31 -22.54 33.19
CA HIS A 153 -11.38 -23.44 32.77
C HIS A 153 -11.34 -23.82 31.28
N ASN A 154 -10.28 -23.47 30.55
CA ASN A 154 -10.25 -23.62 29.09
C ASN A 154 -8.97 -24.32 28.60
N GLU A 155 -9.02 -25.65 28.53
CA GLU A 155 -7.90 -26.48 28.09
C GLU A 155 -7.45 -26.18 26.66
N ASP A 156 -8.38 -25.93 25.74
CA ASP A 156 -8.07 -25.56 24.36
C ASP A 156 -7.33 -24.22 24.22
N ILE A 157 -7.56 -23.27 25.14
CA ILE A 157 -6.78 -22.03 25.23
C ILE A 157 -5.39 -22.33 25.79
N LYS A 158 -5.30 -23.19 26.82
CA LYS A 158 -4.02 -23.59 27.43
C LYS A 158 -3.10 -24.29 26.42
N GLU A 159 -3.67 -25.02 25.46
CA GLU A 159 -2.92 -25.63 24.35
C GLU A 159 -2.31 -24.59 23.39
N LEU A 160 -2.97 -23.44 23.22
CA LEU A 160 -2.58 -22.40 22.26
C LEU A 160 -1.63 -21.37 22.88
N VAL A 161 -1.93 -20.88 24.08
CA VAL A 161 -1.27 -19.75 24.72
C VAL A 161 -1.13 -19.95 26.22
N PHE A 162 -0.07 -19.41 26.82
CA PHE A 162 0.13 -19.41 28.27
C PHE A 162 -0.78 -18.38 28.98
N GLU A 163 -1.06 -18.55 30.29
CA GLU A 163 -1.99 -17.70 31.07
C GLU A 163 -1.74 -16.20 30.87
N ARG A 164 -0.46 -15.83 30.84
CA ARG A 164 -0.09 -14.43 30.76
C ARG A 164 -0.30 -13.84 29.36
N LEU A 165 -0.09 -14.62 28.31
CA LEU A 165 -0.43 -14.23 26.94
C LEU A 165 -1.95 -14.20 26.74
N HIS A 166 -2.69 -15.09 27.42
CA HIS A 166 -4.14 -15.10 27.41
C HIS A 166 -4.76 -13.77 27.92
N ARG A 167 -4.10 -13.05 28.84
CA ARG A 167 -4.54 -11.68 29.21
C ARG A 167 -4.54 -10.72 28.03
N ASN A 168 -3.55 -10.82 27.13
CA ASN A 168 -3.51 -10.02 25.91
C ASN A 168 -4.53 -10.51 24.87
N VAL A 169 -4.84 -11.81 24.86
CA VAL A 169 -5.93 -12.36 24.03
C VAL A 169 -7.25 -11.75 24.46
N LEU A 170 -7.54 -11.74 25.77
CA LEU A 170 -8.74 -11.11 26.33
C LEU A 170 -8.78 -9.60 26.05
N GLU A 171 -7.68 -8.88 26.25
CA GLU A 171 -7.60 -7.44 26.00
C GLU A 171 -7.91 -7.12 24.52
N GLN A 172 -7.32 -7.86 23.58
CA GLN A 172 -7.56 -7.66 22.16
C GLN A 172 -8.98 -8.07 21.75
N THR A 173 -9.48 -9.18 22.30
CA THR A 173 -10.86 -9.64 22.12
C THR A 173 -11.84 -8.58 22.58
N GLY A 174 -11.60 -7.97 23.75
CA GLY A 174 -12.42 -6.90 24.30
C GLY A 174 -12.39 -5.62 23.46
N ARG A 175 -11.22 -5.21 22.95
CA ARG A 175 -11.14 -4.08 22.00
C ARG A 175 -11.92 -4.33 20.72
N MET A 176 -11.79 -5.53 20.15
CA MET A 176 -12.52 -5.93 18.95
C MET A 176 -14.03 -5.99 19.21
N LEU A 177 -14.44 -6.53 20.36
CA LEU A 177 -15.83 -6.57 20.81
C LEU A 177 -16.41 -5.17 21.00
N LEU A 178 -15.73 -4.28 21.72
CA LEU A 178 -16.19 -2.91 21.96
C LEU A 178 -16.31 -2.13 20.64
N ALA A 179 -15.32 -2.26 19.76
CA ALA A 179 -15.35 -1.62 18.44
C ALA A 179 -16.50 -2.14 17.56
N ASP A 180 -16.72 -3.47 17.53
CA ASP A 180 -17.82 -4.06 16.77
C ASP A 180 -19.18 -3.72 17.39
N TRP A 181 -19.32 -3.78 18.71
CA TRP A 181 -20.54 -3.41 19.43
C TRP A 181 -20.93 -1.95 19.16
N THR A 182 -19.98 -1.02 19.32
CA THR A 182 -20.20 0.41 18.99
C THR A 182 -20.64 0.59 17.55
N ARG A 183 -20.02 -0.17 16.62
CA ARG A 183 -20.39 -0.17 15.21
C ARG A 183 -21.81 -0.72 15.00
N ARG A 184 -22.20 -1.81 15.66
CA ARG A 184 -23.56 -2.37 15.59
C ARG A 184 -24.61 -1.39 16.07
N ARG A 185 -24.36 -0.69 17.19
CA ARG A 185 -25.25 0.38 17.69
C ARG A 185 -25.42 1.49 16.65
N LEU A 186 -24.32 1.95 16.06
CA LEU A 186 -24.37 2.93 14.96
C LEU A 186 -25.11 2.42 13.73
N PHE A 187 -24.98 1.14 13.38
CA PHE A 187 -25.73 0.52 12.29
C PHE A 187 -27.24 0.52 12.57
N ILE A 188 -27.63 0.12 13.78
CA ILE A 188 -29.05 0.10 14.20
C ILE A 188 -29.61 1.52 14.15
N THR A 189 -28.90 2.50 14.70
CA THR A 189 -29.31 3.91 14.64
C THR A 189 -29.39 4.41 13.20
N ALA A 190 -28.41 4.08 12.36
CA ALA A 190 -28.44 4.45 10.95
C ALA A 190 -29.65 3.85 10.24
N LEU A 191 -29.97 2.57 10.47
CA LEU A 191 -31.15 1.93 9.88
C LEU A 191 -32.45 2.56 10.33
N LYS A 192 -32.57 2.96 11.61
CA LYS A 192 -33.74 3.71 12.11
C LYS A 192 -33.89 5.05 11.39
N VAL A 193 -32.82 5.85 11.34
CA VAL A 193 -32.82 7.15 10.63
C VAL A 193 -33.20 7.00 9.15
N LEU A 194 -32.68 5.97 8.49
CA LEU A 194 -32.96 5.69 7.07
C LEU A 194 -34.39 5.15 6.84
N ASN A 195 -34.95 4.42 7.82
CA ASN A 195 -36.32 3.92 7.76
C ASN A 195 -37.36 5.02 8.03
N GLU A 196 -37.02 6.00 8.86
CA GLU A 196 -37.88 7.14 9.19
C GLU A 196 -37.94 8.18 8.05
N SER A 197 -36.87 8.32 7.25
CA SER A 197 -36.84 9.24 6.10
C SER A 197 -36.34 8.53 4.83
N PRO A 198 -37.26 8.22 3.90
CA PRO A 198 -36.90 7.76 2.56
C PRO A 198 -35.97 8.74 1.82
N GLU A 199 -36.10 10.04 2.06
CA GLU A 199 -35.25 11.08 1.49
C GLU A 199 -33.78 10.94 1.95
N ASP A 200 -33.55 10.62 3.22
CA ASP A 200 -32.21 10.35 3.75
C ASP A 200 -31.59 9.10 3.12
N THR A 201 -32.41 8.07 2.88
CA THR A 201 -32.03 6.86 2.15
C THR A 201 -31.64 7.17 0.70
N LEU A 202 -32.41 8.00 0.01
CA LEU A 202 -32.09 8.43 -1.34
C LEU A 202 -30.86 9.34 -1.37
N ALA A 203 -30.71 10.25 -0.41
CA ALA A 203 -29.55 11.13 -0.28
C ALA A 203 -28.26 10.31 -0.05
N LEU A 204 -28.34 9.23 0.73
CA LEU A 204 -27.24 8.29 0.94
C LEU A 204 -26.80 7.64 -0.39
N LEU A 205 -27.74 7.16 -1.20
CA LEU A 205 -27.48 6.43 -2.46
C LEU A 205 -27.11 7.33 -3.65
N ARG A 206 -27.79 8.47 -3.81
CA ARG A 206 -27.60 9.39 -4.95
C ARG A 206 -26.28 10.14 -4.88
N ARG A 207 -25.86 10.59 -3.69
CA ARG A 207 -24.71 11.51 -3.59
C ARG A 207 -23.36 10.80 -3.71
N LYS A 208 -22.37 11.47 -4.32
CA LYS A 208 -20.97 10.99 -4.44
C LYS A 208 -20.19 10.95 -3.12
N ARG A 209 -20.64 11.64 -2.08
CA ARG A 209 -20.08 11.51 -0.71
C ARG A 209 -21.23 11.27 0.25
N ILE A 210 -20.94 10.62 1.37
CA ILE A 210 -21.93 10.52 2.46
C ILE A 210 -22.22 11.95 2.92
N PRO A 211 -23.49 12.38 2.95
CA PRO A 211 -23.82 13.75 3.33
C PRO A 211 -23.37 14.05 4.77
N PRO A 212 -22.69 15.19 5.04
CA PRO A 212 -22.27 15.53 6.40
C PRO A 212 -23.42 15.69 7.39
N PHE A 213 -24.59 16.15 6.93
CA PHE A 213 -25.78 16.25 7.75
C PHE A 213 -26.27 14.87 8.20
N LEU A 214 -26.25 13.86 7.31
CA LEU A 214 -26.65 12.50 7.63
C LEU A 214 -25.68 11.83 8.62
N ILE A 215 -24.37 12.12 8.49
CA ILE A 215 -23.36 11.66 9.46
C ILE A 215 -23.64 12.25 10.84
N ARG A 216 -23.94 13.54 10.93
CA ARG A 216 -24.30 14.21 12.20
C ARG A 216 -25.59 13.64 12.76
N LYS A 217 -26.65 13.55 11.95
CA LYS A 217 -27.95 12.97 12.34
C LYS A 217 -27.80 11.58 12.96
N VAL A 218 -27.13 10.65 12.28
CA VAL A 218 -26.92 9.29 12.83
C VAL A 218 -26.06 9.27 14.09
N ARG A 219 -25.01 10.11 14.14
CA ARG A 219 -24.14 10.20 15.33
C ARG A 219 -24.91 10.74 16.54
N ASP A 220 -25.66 11.82 16.35
CA ASP A 220 -26.34 12.54 17.43
C ASP A 220 -27.52 11.71 17.99
N PHE A 221 -28.16 10.90 17.14
CA PHE A 221 -29.14 9.88 17.53
C PHE A 221 -28.54 8.64 18.20
N CYS A 222 -27.21 8.45 18.19
CA CYS A 222 -26.56 7.28 18.74
C CYS A 222 -25.91 7.60 20.11
N GLU A 223 -26.60 7.24 21.19
CA GLU A 223 -26.16 7.48 22.57
C GLU A 223 -24.76 6.95 22.87
N SER A 224 -24.39 5.79 22.32
CA SER A 224 -23.08 5.15 22.54
C SER A 224 -21.90 5.92 21.94
N THR A 225 -22.14 7.01 21.21
CA THR A 225 -21.09 7.83 20.58
C THR A 225 -20.98 9.26 21.11
N LYS A 226 -21.86 9.68 22.03
CA LYS A 226 -21.92 11.06 22.53
C LYS A 226 -20.62 11.52 23.22
N ASN A 227 -19.84 10.60 23.81
CA ASN A 227 -18.63 10.93 24.57
C ASN A 227 -17.31 10.62 23.85
N ASN A 228 -17.35 10.15 22.59
CA ASN A 228 -16.15 9.73 21.85
C ASN A 228 -15.86 10.68 20.68
N GLY A 229 -14.76 11.45 20.76
CA GLY A 229 -14.33 12.40 19.71
C GLY A 229 -14.12 11.78 18.32
N SER A 230 -14.05 10.46 18.21
CA SER A 230 -13.93 9.69 16.96
C SER A 230 -15.27 9.31 16.30
N GLY A 231 -16.42 9.59 16.93
CA GLY A 231 -17.75 9.14 16.51
C GLY A 231 -18.11 9.50 15.07
N TYR A 232 -17.69 10.66 14.57
CA TYR A 232 -17.96 11.09 13.20
C TYR A 232 -17.38 10.12 12.14
N HIS A 233 -16.16 9.64 12.35
CA HIS A 233 -15.49 8.74 11.40
C HIS A 233 -16.10 7.32 11.44
N TYR A 234 -16.47 6.85 12.63
CA TYR A 234 -17.19 5.58 12.78
C TYR A 234 -18.54 5.62 12.07
N THR A 235 -19.33 6.68 12.29
CA THR A 235 -20.63 6.88 11.64
C THR A 235 -20.48 6.95 10.12
N MET A 236 -19.48 7.70 9.62
CA MET A 236 -19.18 7.73 8.19
C MET A 236 -18.82 6.35 7.64
N GLY A 237 -18.08 5.54 8.40
CA GLY A 237 -17.73 4.17 8.05
C GLY A 237 -18.95 3.26 7.95
N VAL A 238 -19.86 3.34 8.92
CA VAL A 238 -21.14 2.61 8.93
C VAL A 238 -21.99 2.96 7.71
N LEU A 239 -22.22 4.25 7.45
CA LEU A 239 -23.03 4.69 6.31
C LEU A 239 -22.44 4.26 4.96
N ARG A 240 -21.10 4.24 4.83
CA ARG A 240 -20.43 3.70 3.63
C ARG A 240 -20.67 2.21 3.43
N GLN A 241 -20.74 1.44 4.51
CA GLN A 241 -20.96 -0.01 4.43
C GLN A 241 -22.44 -0.34 4.21
N LEU A 242 -23.37 0.35 4.88
CA LEU A 242 -24.82 0.22 4.60
C LEU A 242 -25.10 0.46 3.14
N ARG A 243 -24.63 1.60 2.63
CA ARG A 243 -24.75 1.92 1.22
C ARG A 243 -24.14 0.86 0.30
N LEU A 244 -22.94 0.36 0.60
CA LEU A 244 -22.33 -0.69 -0.22
C LEU A 244 -23.20 -1.96 -0.27
N THR A 245 -23.85 -2.29 0.83
CA THR A 245 -24.70 -3.49 0.94
C THR A 245 -26.00 -3.30 0.18
N ILE A 246 -26.61 -2.11 0.27
CA ILE A 246 -27.78 -1.73 -0.54
C ILE A 246 -27.41 -1.70 -2.04
N ASP A 247 -26.30 -1.06 -2.41
CA ASP A 247 -25.81 -1.00 -3.80
C ASP A 247 -25.66 -2.41 -4.38
N ARG A 248 -25.17 -3.39 -3.59
CA ARG A 248 -25.05 -4.78 -4.02
C ARG A 248 -26.40 -5.47 -4.16
N HIS A 249 -27.27 -5.35 -3.15
CA HIS A 249 -28.60 -5.96 -3.20
C HIS A 249 -29.41 -5.50 -4.42
N ILE A 250 -29.35 -4.21 -4.75
CA ILE A 250 -30.00 -3.67 -5.96
C ILE A 250 -29.45 -4.34 -7.22
N LEU A 251 -28.12 -4.38 -7.37
CA LEU A 251 -27.49 -4.91 -8.58
C LEU A 251 -27.71 -6.42 -8.72
N ASP A 252 -27.66 -7.16 -7.62
CA ASP A 252 -27.89 -8.61 -7.60
C ASP A 252 -29.35 -8.94 -7.94
N THR A 253 -30.30 -8.18 -7.38
CA THR A 253 -31.74 -8.38 -7.67
C THR A 253 -32.10 -8.03 -9.11
N LEU A 254 -31.34 -7.14 -9.74
CA LEU A 254 -31.51 -6.78 -11.16
C LEU A 254 -30.65 -7.63 -12.11
N ASP A 255 -29.93 -8.64 -11.61
CA ASP A 255 -28.95 -9.46 -12.36
C ASP A 255 -27.91 -8.63 -13.14
N ILE A 256 -27.56 -7.46 -12.61
CA ILE A 256 -26.56 -6.58 -13.23
C ILE A 256 -25.18 -7.03 -12.78
N LYS A 257 -24.46 -7.73 -13.66
CA LYS A 257 -23.11 -8.24 -13.40
C LYS A 257 -22.23 -7.22 -12.65
N ILE A 258 -21.72 -7.70 -11.51
CA ILE A 258 -20.86 -6.95 -10.61
C ILE A 258 -19.51 -6.66 -11.29
N GLY A 259 -19.28 -5.39 -11.59
CA GLY A 259 -17.97 -4.87 -11.98
C GLY A 259 -17.22 -4.26 -10.79
N TRP A 260 -16.18 -3.46 -11.09
CA TRP A 260 -15.40 -2.73 -10.08
C TRP A 260 -16.26 -1.78 -9.23
N ARG A 261 -15.88 -1.55 -7.96
CA ARG A 261 -16.69 -0.82 -6.94
C ARG A 261 -17.21 0.55 -7.39
N ALA A 262 -16.40 1.37 -8.07
CA ALA A 262 -16.89 2.69 -8.54
C ALA A 262 -17.93 2.57 -9.66
N ARG A 263 -17.84 1.52 -10.49
CA ARG A 263 -18.82 1.24 -11.54
C ARG A 263 -20.16 0.81 -10.93
N GLN A 264 -20.15 0.01 -9.85
CA GLN A 264 -21.36 -0.39 -9.13
C GLN A 264 -22.15 0.84 -8.66
N ARG A 265 -21.46 1.77 -7.98
CA ARG A 265 -22.06 3.01 -7.50
C ARG A 265 -22.69 3.82 -8.63
N LYS A 266 -21.92 4.07 -9.69
CA LYS A 266 -22.37 4.89 -10.81
C LYS A 266 -23.63 4.30 -11.44
N LYS A 267 -23.69 2.97 -11.57
CA LYS A 267 -24.88 2.26 -12.05
C LYS A 267 -26.09 2.49 -11.13
N VAL A 268 -25.95 2.27 -9.82
CA VAL A 268 -27.04 2.49 -8.86
C VAL A 268 -27.51 3.95 -8.86
N THR A 269 -26.59 4.92 -8.88
CA THR A 269 -26.94 6.35 -8.96
C THR A 269 -27.67 6.70 -10.26
N LEU A 270 -27.33 6.09 -11.40
CA LEU A 270 -28.03 6.29 -12.67
C LEU A 270 -29.45 5.71 -12.64
N LEU A 271 -29.61 4.53 -12.04
CA LEU A 271 -30.91 3.89 -11.89
C LEU A 271 -31.84 4.65 -10.94
N LEU A 272 -31.27 5.43 -10.01
CA LEU A 272 -31.99 6.29 -9.05
C LEU A 272 -32.14 7.76 -9.50
N LYS A 273 -31.95 8.05 -10.80
CA LYS A 273 -32.33 9.36 -11.36
C LYS A 273 -33.85 9.44 -11.50
N ASP A 274 -34.43 10.63 -11.30
CA ASP A 274 -35.89 10.83 -11.29
C ASP A 274 -36.57 10.41 -12.61
N ASN A 275 -35.85 10.45 -13.75
CA ASN A 275 -36.38 10.04 -15.06
C ASN A 275 -36.16 8.54 -15.38
N SER A 276 -35.73 7.73 -14.42
CA SER A 276 -35.50 6.30 -14.62
C SER A 276 -36.80 5.52 -14.51
N ALA A 277 -37.13 4.71 -15.52
CA ALA A 277 -38.30 3.82 -15.47
C ALA A 277 -38.28 2.80 -14.31
N LEU A 278 -37.12 2.60 -13.69
CA LEU A 278 -36.95 1.70 -12.53
C LEU A 278 -36.92 2.45 -11.19
N TYR A 279 -37.12 3.77 -11.19
CA TYR A 279 -36.97 4.60 -10.00
C TYR A 279 -37.87 4.12 -8.84
N ASP A 280 -39.19 4.10 -9.05
CA ASP A 280 -40.15 3.76 -7.99
C ASP A 280 -39.95 2.32 -7.48
N ARG A 281 -39.68 1.39 -8.40
CA ARG A 281 -39.38 0.00 -8.07
C ARG A 281 -38.13 -0.10 -7.18
N LEU A 282 -37.11 0.71 -7.43
CA LEU A 282 -35.89 0.71 -6.62
C LEU A 282 -36.08 1.39 -5.28
N VAL A 283 -36.83 2.50 -5.22
CA VAL A 283 -37.19 3.15 -3.96
C VAL A 283 -37.95 2.16 -3.07
N ASP A 284 -38.95 1.48 -3.61
CA ASP A 284 -39.73 0.46 -2.90
C ASP A 284 -38.85 -0.71 -2.44
N MET A 285 -37.99 -1.24 -3.33
CA MET A 285 -37.05 -2.32 -3.01
C MET A 285 -36.11 -1.95 -1.84
N VAL A 286 -35.51 -0.76 -1.89
CA VAL A 286 -34.59 -0.30 -0.84
C VAL A 286 -35.35 -0.05 0.46
N THR A 287 -36.53 0.55 0.39
CA THR A 287 -37.37 0.82 1.57
C THR A 287 -37.78 -0.49 2.24
N LYS A 288 -38.20 -1.49 1.46
CA LYS A 288 -38.50 -2.85 1.95
C LYS A 288 -37.27 -3.50 2.59
N LEU A 289 -36.10 -3.39 1.96
CA LEU A 289 -34.86 -3.95 2.51
C LEU A 289 -34.45 -3.29 3.83
N VAL A 290 -34.49 -1.96 3.92
CA VAL A 290 -34.16 -1.21 5.14
C VAL A 290 -35.16 -1.56 6.25
N LYS A 291 -36.47 -1.57 5.95
CA LYS A 291 -37.52 -1.99 6.87
C LYS A 291 -37.31 -3.43 7.35
N GLN A 292 -36.95 -4.34 6.45
CA GLN A 292 -36.62 -5.73 6.78
C GLN A 292 -35.41 -5.79 7.73
N TRP A 293 -34.35 -5.00 7.51
CA TRP A 293 -33.19 -4.96 8.41
C TRP A 293 -33.50 -4.31 9.76
N VAL A 294 -34.41 -3.35 9.83
CA VAL A 294 -34.89 -2.79 11.11
C VAL A 294 -35.67 -3.86 11.89
N GLN A 295 -36.52 -4.64 11.22
CA GLN A 295 -37.37 -5.66 11.86
C GLN A 295 -36.61 -6.93 12.23
N LYS A 296 -35.87 -7.51 11.28
CA LYS A 296 -35.17 -8.80 11.43
C LYS A 296 -33.74 -8.65 11.96
N GLY A 297 -33.24 -7.42 12.02
CA GLY A 297 -31.83 -7.13 12.32
C GLY A 297 -30.95 -7.19 11.07
N TYR A 298 -29.86 -6.43 11.11
CA TYR A 298 -28.84 -6.44 10.07
C TYR A 298 -27.91 -7.68 10.23
N PRO A 299 -27.57 -8.40 9.16
CA PRO A 299 -26.74 -9.60 9.25
C PRO A 299 -25.27 -9.24 9.48
N PHE A 300 -24.87 -9.14 10.74
CA PHE A 300 -23.47 -8.91 11.11
C PHE A 300 -22.66 -10.20 11.05
N THR A 301 -21.46 -10.12 10.48
CA THR A 301 -20.45 -11.17 10.59
C THR A 301 -19.67 -11.01 11.89
N ALA A 302 -19.37 -12.11 12.58
CA ALA A 302 -18.45 -12.08 13.72
C ALA A 302 -17.09 -11.50 13.27
N PRO A 303 -16.50 -10.55 14.03
CA PRO A 303 -15.19 -10.03 13.70
C PRO A 303 -14.14 -11.14 13.83
N GLN A 304 -13.12 -11.10 12.97
CA GLN A 304 -11.99 -12.02 13.02
C GLN A 304 -10.67 -11.24 12.93
N LEU A 305 -9.70 -11.63 13.75
CA LEU A 305 -8.33 -11.20 13.66
C LEU A 305 -7.65 -11.99 12.53
N ARG A 306 -7.06 -11.30 11.55
CA ARG A 306 -6.50 -11.93 10.35
C ARG A 306 -5.01 -12.20 10.50
N ASN A 307 -4.49 -13.31 9.97
CA ASN A 307 -3.06 -13.66 10.09
C ASN A 307 -2.06 -12.63 9.51
N HIS A 308 -2.51 -11.73 8.62
CA HIS A 308 -1.67 -10.67 8.05
C HIS A 308 -1.84 -9.31 8.75
N SER A 309 -2.73 -9.20 9.74
CA SER A 309 -2.67 -8.10 10.70
C SER A 309 -1.58 -8.42 11.72
N LEU A 310 -0.34 -8.52 11.23
CA LEU A 310 0.87 -8.33 12.02
C LEU A 310 1.09 -6.83 12.24
N ASP A 311 -0.01 -6.08 12.41
CA ASP A 311 0.07 -4.80 13.06
C ASP A 311 0.32 -5.13 14.53
N PHE A 312 1.59 -5.32 14.86
CA PHE A 312 2.11 -4.81 16.12
C PHE A 312 2.04 -3.27 16.06
N SER A 313 0.85 -2.73 15.74
CA SER A 313 0.55 -1.34 15.97
C SER A 313 0.43 -1.24 17.47
N ALA A 314 1.58 -1.06 18.11
CA ALA A 314 1.63 -0.27 19.32
C ALA A 314 0.71 0.93 19.07
N SER A 315 -0.30 1.05 19.93
CA SER A 315 -1.32 2.09 19.98
C SER A 315 -0.95 3.38 19.22
N THR A 316 -1.92 3.93 18.48
CA THR A 316 -1.82 5.15 17.66
C THR A 316 -1.50 6.44 18.42
N GLU A 317 -1.09 6.37 19.69
CA GLU A 317 -0.69 7.50 20.50
C GLU A 317 0.62 7.15 21.25
N ASN A 318 1.71 7.79 20.83
CA ASN A 318 3.06 7.63 21.38
C ASN A 318 3.17 8.16 22.82
N SER A 319 2.57 7.43 23.76
CA SER A 319 2.86 7.47 25.20
C SER A 319 3.76 6.29 25.57
N ILE A 320 4.30 6.27 26.80
CA ILE A 320 5.31 5.31 27.33
C ILE A 320 4.80 3.85 27.43
N GLY A 321 3.65 3.55 26.84
CA GLY A 321 3.07 2.22 26.70
C GLY A 321 3.27 1.54 25.34
N GLN A 322 4.12 2.05 24.45
CA GLN A 322 4.35 1.43 23.13
C GLN A 322 4.96 0.03 23.26
N GLY A 323 4.69 -0.84 22.29
CA GLY A 323 5.28 -2.17 22.19
C GLY A 323 6.70 -2.18 21.61
N TYR A 324 7.31 -1.02 21.37
CA TYR A 324 8.64 -0.88 20.77
C TYR A 324 9.39 0.36 21.29
N TRP A 325 10.71 0.33 21.18
CA TRP A 325 11.63 1.40 21.61
C TRP A 325 12.87 1.41 20.72
N PHE A 326 13.33 2.60 20.33
CA PHE A 326 14.56 2.75 19.54
C PHE A 326 15.70 3.29 20.40
N THR A 327 16.90 2.77 20.17
CA THR A 327 18.14 3.27 20.77
C THR A 327 19.22 3.31 19.69
N GLN A 328 20.06 4.34 19.68
CA GLN A 328 21.25 4.34 18.84
C GLN A 328 22.27 3.34 19.42
N ASP A 329 22.95 2.59 18.56
CA ASP A 329 24.02 1.69 18.97
C ASP A 329 25.30 2.51 19.21
N SER A 330 25.73 2.63 20.47
CA SER A 330 26.92 3.42 20.84
C SER A 330 28.22 2.79 20.33
N GLU A 331 28.22 1.49 20.09
CA GLU A 331 29.40 0.76 19.59
C GLU A 331 29.52 0.85 18.06
N ARG A 332 28.43 1.21 17.36
CA ARG A 332 28.34 1.09 15.90
C ARG A 332 27.63 2.26 15.26
N GLU A 333 28.41 3.03 14.51
CA GLU A 333 27.93 4.19 13.77
C GLU A 333 26.74 3.87 12.85
N ASN A 334 25.69 4.69 12.90
CA ASN A 334 24.48 4.57 12.08
C ASN A 334 23.69 3.26 12.28
N GLU A 335 23.96 2.49 13.33
CA GLU A 335 23.13 1.33 13.70
C GLU A 335 22.11 1.71 14.78
N ILE A 336 20.90 1.18 14.62
CA ILE A 336 19.78 1.45 15.52
C ILE A 336 19.29 0.11 16.06
N LEU A 337 19.16 0.06 17.38
CA LEU A 337 18.53 -1.02 18.11
C LEU A 337 17.03 -0.74 18.21
N LEU A 338 16.23 -1.69 17.76
CA LEU A 338 14.79 -1.76 17.95
C LEU A 338 14.52 -2.78 19.05
N HIS A 339 14.12 -2.31 20.22
CA HIS A 339 13.67 -3.14 21.32
C HIS A 339 12.17 -3.33 21.23
N LEU A 340 11.73 -4.55 20.92
CA LEU A 340 10.33 -4.92 20.93
C LEU A 340 9.95 -5.45 22.29
N LYS A 341 8.93 -4.84 22.89
CA LYS A 341 8.35 -5.32 24.14
C LYS A 341 7.68 -6.66 23.88
N ILE A 342 8.19 -7.68 24.55
CA ILE A 342 7.62 -9.02 24.45
C ILE A 342 6.38 -9.11 25.35
N PRO A 343 5.34 -9.86 24.93
CA PRO A 343 4.27 -10.25 25.82
C PRO A 343 4.81 -10.85 27.12
N PRO A 344 4.12 -10.59 28.23
CA PRO A 344 4.62 -11.07 29.50
C PRO A 344 4.50 -12.61 29.53
N GLY A 345 5.55 -13.34 29.91
CA GLY A 345 5.62 -14.82 29.91
C GLY A 345 6.66 -15.38 28.95
N ILE A 346 7.18 -14.53 28.06
CA ILE A 346 8.39 -14.79 27.29
C ILE A 346 9.46 -13.90 27.91
N ASP A 347 10.53 -14.53 28.40
CA ASP A 347 11.67 -13.83 28.95
C ASP A 347 12.52 -13.28 27.79
N GLY A 348 12.83 -11.98 27.83
CA GLY A 348 13.67 -11.32 26.85
C GLY A 348 15.06 -11.05 27.41
N LYS A 349 15.88 -10.35 26.63
CA LYS A 349 17.12 -9.78 27.15
C LYS A 349 16.82 -8.49 27.92
N ARG A 350 17.59 -8.26 28.99
CA ARG A 350 17.59 -7.00 29.72
C ARG A 350 18.46 -6.01 28.97
N HIS A 351 17.89 -4.87 28.63
CA HIS A 351 18.64 -3.71 28.14
C HIS A 351 18.38 -2.54 29.05
N ASP A 352 19.44 -1.92 29.55
CA ASP A 352 19.32 -0.78 30.46
C ASP A 352 18.77 0.46 29.74
N ASP A 353 18.96 0.54 28.42
CA ASP A 353 18.44 1.63 27.57
C ASP A 353 16.95 1.51 27.23
N SER A 354 16.32 0.35 27.51
CA SER A 354 14.92 0.13 27.20
C SER A 354 14.01 0.31 28.42
N PRO A 355 12.87 1.02 28.29
CA PRO A 355 11.89 1.15 29.37
C PRO A 355 11.19 -0.18 29.73
N PHE A 356 11.40 -1.23 28.96
CA PHE A 356 10.73 -2.52 29.11
C PHE A 356 11.50 -3.55 29.95
N LYS A 357 12.69 -3.20 30.48
CA LYS A 357 13.53 -4.05 31.34
C LYS A 357 13.80 -5.43 30.69
N GLU A 358 13.66 -6.53 31.43
CA GLU A 358 13.97 -7.92 31.04
C GLU A 358 13.02 -8.53 29.98
N ARG A 359 12.17 -7.74 29.33
CA ARG A 359 11.12 -8.24 28.42
C ARG A 359 11.21 -7.65 27.04
N THR A 360 12.41 -7.68 26.46
CA THR A 360 12.64 -7.17 25.10
C THR A 360 13.28 -8.17 24.17
N LEU A 361 12.79 -8.19 22.92
CA LEU A 361 13.51 -8.71 21.77
C LEU A 361 14.20 -7.54 21.09
N THR A 362 15.53 -7.56 21.09
CA THR A 362 16.33 -6.53 20.44
C THR A 362 16.66 -6.97 19.02
N PHE A 363 16.31 -6.11 18.07
CA PHE A 363 16.70 -6.25 16.69
C PHE A 363 17.60 -5.09 16.31
N ARG A 364 18.53 -5.35 15.40
CA ARG A 364 19.41 -4.32 14.86
C ARG A 364 19.07 -4.04 13.42
N PHE A 365 19.11 -2.76 13.03
CA PHE A 365 19.11 -2.37 11.63
C PHE A 365 20.07 -1.21 11.38
N LEU A 366 20.61 -1.18 10.16
CA LEU A 366 21.46 -0.10 9.69
C LEU A 366 20.58 1.04 9.16
N ASP A 367 20.76 2.22 9.72
CA ASP A 367 20.30 3.46 9.11
C ASP A 367 21.25 3.83 7.97
N TRP A 368 20.93 3.34 6.77
CA TRP A 368 21.74 3.57 5.58
C TRP A 368 21.48 4.95 4.93
N LEU A 369 20.55 5.75 5.48
CA LEU A 369 20.15 7.03 4.90
C LEU A 369 21.30 8.04 4.81
N PRO A 370 22.13 8.24 5.87
CA PRO A 370 23.28 9.15 5.78
C PRO A 370 24.29 8.73 4.71
N SER A 371 24.60 7.43 4.62
CA SER A 371 25.53 6.94 3.59
C SER A 371 25.00 7.09 2.18
N ALA A 372 23.68 6.93 1.98
CA ALA A 372 23.06 7.19 0.68
C ALA A 372 23.10 8.67 0.32
N ALA A 373 22.86 9.57 1.29
CA ALA A 373 22.99 11.00 1.08
C ALA A 373 24.41 11.40 0.66
N ILE A 374 25.44 10.94 1.38
CA ILE A 374 26.85 11.18 1.03
C ILE A 374 27.19 10.63 -0.36
N SER A 375 26.75 9.40 -0.67
CA SER A 375 27.00 8.81 -1.99
C SER A 375 26.35 9.62 -3.11
N ASP A 376 25.22 10.26 -2.86
CA ASP A 376 24.50 11.01 -3.87
C ASP A 376 25.02 12.44 -4.01
N ARG A 377 25.45 13.08 -2.91
CA ARG A 377 26.21 14.33 -2.95
C ARG A 377 27.47 14.20 -3.80
N ARG A 378 28.26 13.14 -3.60
CA ARG A 378 29.46 12.89 -4.41
C ARG A 378 29.14 12.73 -5.89
N LYS A 379 28.03 12.04 -6.23
CA LYS A 379 27.62 11.92 -7.63
C LYS A 379 27.11 13.24 -8.18
N ALA A 380 26.48 14.06 -7.35
CA ALA A 380 26.00 15.39 -7.71
C ALA A 380 27.19 16.32 -8.01
N GLU A 381 28.22 16.30 -7.16
CA GLU A 381 29.51 17.00 -7.39
C GLU A 381 30.13 16.57 -8.72
N ASN A 382 30.26 15.26 -8.98
CA ASN A 382 30.79 14.77 -10.26
C ASN A 382 29.91 15.20 -11.45
N ALA A 383 28.58 15.19 -11.30
CA ALA A 383 27.67 15.65 -12.36
C ALA A 383 27.85 17.15 -12.62
N LYS A 384 28.02 17.94 -11.56
CA LYS A 384 28.30 19.38 -11.63
C LYS A 384 29.64 19.66 -12.33
N GLU A 385 30.69 18.92 -11.99
CA GLU A 385 32.01 19.00 -12.65
C GLU A 385 31.93 18.65 -14.15
N ASN A 386 31.05 17.71 -14.52
CA ASN A 386 30.81 17.33 -15.91
C ASN A 386 29.82 18.26 -16.65
N GLY A 387 29.29 19.31 -15.99
CA GLY A 387 28.29 20.21 -16.58
C GLY A 387 26.88 19.61 -16.73
N GLU A 388 26.60 18.46 -16.09
CA GLU A 388 25.30 17.78 -16.11
C GLU A 388 24.33 18.40 -15.07
N ILE A 389 23.92 19.65 -15.29
CA ILE A 389 23.14 20.46 -14.33
C ILE A 389 21.90 19.72 -13.79
N HIS A 390 21.10 19.09 -14.67
CA HIS A 390 19.87 18.40 -14.25
C HIS A 390 20.15 17.16 -13.41
N GLN A 391 21.25 16.46 -13.68
CA GLN A 391 21.64 15.30 -12.92
C GLN A 391 22.17 15.71 -11.54
N ASP A 392 22.92 16.80 -11.45
CA ASP A 392 23.33 17.43 -10.18
C ASP A 392 22.10 17.77 -9.32
N GLU A 393 21.17 18.58 -9.85
CA GLU A 393 19.95 18.96 -9.12
C GLU A 393 19.16 17.74 -8.62
N SER A 394 19.02 16.72 -9.48
CA SER A 394 18.32 15.49 -9.12
C SER A 394 18.98 14.74 -7.98
N LEU A 395 20.30 14.61 -8.02
CA LEU A 395 21.08 13.90 -7.02
C LEU A 395 21.17 14.68 -5.71
N THR A 396 21.34 16.00 -5.79
CA THR A 396 21.34 16.91 -4.64
C THR A 396 20.00 16.85 -3.90
N PHE A 397 18.88 16.90 -4.62
CA PHE A 397 17.56 16.72 -3.99
C PHE A 397 17.39 15.34 -3.35
N ARG A 398 17.90 14.29 -4.01
CA ARG A 398 17.83 12.93 -3.49
C ARG A 398 18.64 12.79 -2.19
N ALA A 399 19.80 13.43 -2.10
CA ALA A 399 20.61 13.47 -0.90
C ALA A 399 19.88 14.20 0.25
N ALA A 400 19.40 15.42 -0.01
CA ALA A 400 18.65 16.22 0.97
C ALA A 400 17.41 15.48 1.50
N LYS A 401 16.73 14.73 0.63
CA LYS A 401 15.61 13.86 1.01
C LYS A 401 16.03 12.74 1.97
N PHE A 402 17.16 12.10 1.75
CA PHE A 402 17.65 11.06 2.67
C PHE A 402 18.04 11.64 4.03
N GLU A 403 18.62 12.84 4.05
CA GLU A 403 18.94 13.57 5.29
C GLU A 403 17.69 13.97 6.06
N ASP A 404 16.66 14.51 5.40
CA ASP A 404 15.37 14.78 6.03
C ASP A 404 14.79 13.51 6.67
N MET A 405 14.83 12.37 5.96
CA MET A 405 14.34 11.10 6.52
C MET A 405 15.17 10.60 7.72
N HIS A 406 16.49 10.77 7.69
CA HIS A 406 17.36 10.47 8.83
C HIS A 406 16.99 11.35 10.03
N ASN A 407 16.86 12.67 9.82
CA ASN A 407 16.47 13.62 10.85
C ASN A 407 15.09 13.30 11.44
N GLN A 408 14.13 12.89 10.60
CA GLN A 408 12.83 12.42 11.07
C GLN A 408 12.93 11.18 11.97
N LEU A 409 13.83 10.23 11.64
CA LEU A 409 14.09 9.06 12.46
C LEU A 409 14.72 9.48 13.81
N MET A 410 15.76 10.30 13.78
CA MET A 410 16.46 10.77 14.98
C MET A 410 15.54 11.57 15.91
N ASN A 411 14.71 12.47 15.38
CA ASN A 411 13.70 13.20 16.15
C ASN A 411 12.70 12.25 16.83
N THR A 412 12.38 11.12 16.19
CA THR A 412 11.49 10.10 16.77
C THR A 412 12.16 9.40 17.94
N ILE A 413 13.44 9.04 17.80
CA ILE A 413 14.23 8.43 18.88
C ILE A 413 14.33 9.41 20.04
N GLN A 414 14.75 10.66 19.78
CA GLN A 414 14.88 11.69 20.81
C GLN A 414 13.55 11.94 21.54
N PHE A 415 12.44 12.05 20.81
CA PHE A 415 11.11 12.19 21.42
C PHE A 415 10.78 11.04 22.39
N GLN A 416 11.06 9.79 22.00
CA GLN A 416 10.82 8.62 22.85
C GLN A 416 11.63 8.71 24.16
N HIS A 417 12.93 8.99 24.05
CA HIS A 417 13.86 9.11 25.18
C HIS A 417 13.49 10.25 26.13
N THR A 418 13.26 11.46 25.61
CA THR A 418 12.89 12.63 26.43
C THR A 418 11.55 12.44 27.11
N ALA A 419 10.55 11.88 26.41
CA ALA A 419 9.24 11.59 27.00
C ALA A 419 9.36 10.57 28.15
N HIS A 420 10.15 9.51 27.97
CA HIS A 420 10.38 8.52 29.02
C HIS A 420 11.08 9.13 30.24
N ARG A 421 12.14 9.93 30.02
CA ARG A 421 12.86 10.65 31.09
C ARG A 421 11.91 11.55 31.86
N LEU A 422 11.06 12.33 31.17
CA LEU A 422 10.07 13.20 31.79
C LEU A 422 9.13 12.42 32.72
N THR A 423 8.61 11.27 32.29
CA THR A 423 7.72 10.47 33.14
C THR A 423 8.44 9.83 34.32
N LYS A 424 9.66 9.35 34.14
CA LYS A 424 10.49 8.83 35.24
C LYS A 424 10.75 9.93 36.29
N MET A 425 10.99 11.16 35.84
CA MET A 425 11.19 12.33 36.69
C MET A 425 9.92 12.72 37.45
N LYS A 426 8.75 12.74 36.77
CA LYS A 426 7.45 12.98 37.43
C LYS A 426 7.07 11.94 38.47
N GLN A 427 7.59 10.71 38.36
CA GLN A 427 7.31 9.62 39.31
C GLN A 427 8.23 9.61 40.53
N ARG A 428 9.39 10.27 40.47
CA ARG A 428 10.31 10.38 41.60
C ARG A 428 9.82 11.45 42.58
N LYS A 429 9.98 11.22 43.88
CA LYS A 429 9.74 12.23 44.92
C LYS A 429 11.01 13.07 45.10
N GLY A 430 10.89 14.39 45.24
CA GLY A 430 12.02 15.31 45.41
C GLY A 430 12.72 15.74 44.12
N THR A 431 12.01 15.71 43.00
CA THR A 431 12.58 16.01 41.68
C THR A 431 12.64 17.51 41.41
N ASP A 432 13.72 17.96 40.76
CA ASP A 432 13.91 19.34 40.32
C ASP A 432 12.76 19.80 39.38
N PRO A 433 11.96 20.80 39.79
CA PRO A 433 10.87 21.34 38.96
C PRO A 433 11.38 22.01 37.68
N GLU A 434 12.57 22.59 37.67
CA GLU A 434 13.15 23.25 36.48
C GLU A 434 13.48 22.23 35.39
N GLU A 435 14.12 21.11 35.77
CA GLU A 435 14.38 20.01 34.83
C GLU A 435 13.09 19.42 34.25
N ILE A 436 12.01 19.34 35.03
CA ILE A 436 10.70 18.89 34.53
C ILE A 436 10.15 19.85 33.47
N VAL A 437 10.22 21.17 33.70
CA VAL A 437 9.78 22.19 32.74
C VAL A 437 10.62 22.11 31.45
N ARG A 438 11.95 22.00 31.59
CA ARG A 438 12.87 21.83 30.45
C ARG A 438 12.52 20.60 29.61
N LEU A 439 12.30 19.44 30.25
CA LEU A 439 11.94 18.20 29.57
C LEU A 439 10.55 18.29 28.93
N GLN A 440 9.59 19.00 29.55
CA GLN A 440 8.27 19.24 28.94
C GLN A 440 8.38 20.06 27.66
N GLU A 441 9.18 21.11 27.65
CA GLU A 441 9.40 21.94 26.47
C GLU A 441 10.12 21.15 25.37
N GLN A 442 11.16 20.38 25.71
CA GLN A 442 11.84 19.49 24.76
C GLN A 442 10.89 18.43 24.16
N VAL A 443 10.00 17.84 24.97
CA VAL A 443 8.97 16.90 24.48
C VAL A 443 8.00 17.61 23.53
N LYS A 444 7.58 18.84 23.85
CA LYS A 444 6.68 19.64 23.01
C LYS A 444 7.33 19.97 21.66
N GLN A 445 8.58 20.44 21.67
CA GLN A 445 9.36 20.72 20.46
C GLN A 445 9.58 19.46 19.62
N SER A 446 10.05 18.36 20.24
CA SER A 446 10.28 17.09 19.57
C SER A 446 9.00 16.48 19.00
N LYS A 447 7.85 16.73 19.64
CA LYS A 447 6.54 16.29 19.13
C LYS A 447 6.13 17.04 17.87
N VAL A 448 6.46 18.33 17.76
CA VAL A 448 6.19 19.16 16.57
C VAL A 448 7.15 18.80 15.43
N SER A 449 8.44 18.57 15.73
CA SER A 449 9.43 18.17 14.73
C SER A 449 9.28 16.71 14.28
N ARG A 450 8.48 15.90 14.99
CA ARG A 450 8.19 14.52 14.61
C ARG A 450 7.35 14.46 13.33
N ARG A 451 7.99 14.00 12.27
CA ARG A 451 7.37 13.80 10.97
C ARG A 451 7.28 12.33 10.54
N SER A 452 7.65 11.39 11.41
CA SER A 452 7.42 9.95 11.19
C SER A 452 6.08 9.46 11.78
N ALA A 453 5.49 8.45 11.16
CA ALA A 453 4.39 7.68 11.72
C ALA A 453 4.92 6.43 12.47
N PRO A 454 4.09 5.77 13.30
CA PRO A 454 4.50 4.55 13.99
C PRO A 454 5.01 3.47 13.01
N PRO A 455 6.12 2.79 13.33
CA PRO A 455 6.69 1.75 12.50
C PRO A 455 5.81 0.49 12.51
N ARG A 456 5.99 -0.35 11.50
CA ARG A 456 5.27 -1.61 11.32
C ARG A 456 6.24 -2.76 11.15
N LEU A 457 5.91 -3.92 11.71
CA LEU A 457 6.70 -5.13 11.55
C LEU A 457 6.00 -6.11 10.64
N LEU A 458 6.66 -6.49 9.56
CA LEU A 458 6.17 -7.51 8.65
C LEU A 458 6.99 -8.78 8.84
N LEU A 459 6.40 -9.78 9.50
CA LEU A 459 6.94 -11.14 9.54
C LEU A 459 6.46 -11.93 8.31
N ARG A 460 7.40 -12.55 7.61
CA ARG A 460 7.14 -13.40 6.43
C ARG A 460 8.07 -14.61 6.44
N GLY A 461 7.63 -15.71 7.05
CA GLY A 461 8.50 -16.86 7.33
C GLY A 461 9.69 -16.38 8.18
N HIS A 462 10.91 -16.79 7.81
CA HIS A 462 12.15 -16.42 8.52
C HIS A 462 12.64 -14.98 8.28
N ARG A 463 11.80 -14.06 7.79
CA ARG A 463 12.19 -12.67 7.53
C ARG A 463 11.30 -11.71 8.28
N VAL A 464 11.92 -10.85 9.09
CA VAL A 464 11.27 -9.69 9.71
C VAL A 464 11.71 -8.42 8.98
N THR A 465 10.73 -7.65 8.54
CA THR A 465 10.96 -6.35 7.87
C THR A 465 10.31 -5.25 8.71
N LEU A 466 11.13 -4.32 9.18
CA LEU A 466 10.67 -3.09 9.82
C LEU A 466 10.30 -2.08 8.74
N GLN A 467 9.10 -1.53 8.78
CA GLN A 467 8.65 -0.47 7.90
C GLN A 467 8.51 0.82 8.70
N ILE A 468 9.24 1.86 8.32
CA ILE A 468 9.15 3.18 8.95
C ILE A 468 8.52 4.16 7.94
N PRO A 469 7.33 4.70 8.22
CA PRO A 469 6.73 5.74 7.40
C PRO A 469 7.26 7.13 7.78
N PHE A 470 7.91 7.80 6.84
CA PHE A 470 8.38 9.18 6.91
C PHE A 470 7.42 10.11 6.18
N LEU A 471 7.19 11.33 6.64
CA LEU A 471 6.51 12.30 5.80
C LEU A 471 7.39 12.64 4.59
N SER A 472 6.76 12.90 3.46
CA SER A 472 7.47 13.43 2.30
C SER A 472 8.22 14.72 2.67
N PRO A 473 9.39 15.00 2.07
CA PRO A 473 10.04 16.30 2.13
C PRO A 473 9.01 17.41 1.92
N ASN A 474 9.13 18.46 2.73
CA ASN A 474 8.27 19.64 2.69
C ASN A 474 8.86 20.69 1.74
N GLY A 475 8.09 21.78 1.55
CA GLY A 475 8.51 22.95 0.79
C GLY A 475 9.94 23.38 1.08
N SER A 476 10.35 23.40 2.36
CA SER A 476 11.69 23.87 2.74
C SER A 476 12.83 23.05 2.13
N VAL A 477 12.74 21.73 2.11
CA VAL A 477 13.79 20.88 1.50
C VAL A 477 13.88 21.13 -0.01
N SER A 478 12.74 21.28 -0.68
CA SER A 478 12.71 21.63 -2.10
C SER A 478 13.28 23.03 -2.34
N SER A 479 12.86 24.03 -1.56
CA SER A 479 13.33 25.42 -1.67
C SER A 479 14.81 25.57 -1.37
N GLU A 480 15.36 24.80 -0.44
CA GLU A 480 16.80 24.80 -0.13
C GLU A 480 17.64 24.29 -1.29
N VAL A 481 17.18 23.24 -1.98
CA VAL A 481 17.91 22.63 -3.09
C VAL A 481 17.73 23.42 -4.39
N PHE A 482 16.51 23.86 -4.66
CA PHE A 482 16.14 24.43 -5.95
C PHE A 482 16.15 25.97 -5.96
N GLY A 483 16.18 26.61 -4.80
CA GLY A 483 15.88 28.03 -4.64
C GLY A 483 14.40 28.35 -4.83
N GLU A 484 14.07 29.64 -4.81
CA GLU A 484 12.76 30.11 -5.26
C GLU A 484 12.68 29.99 -6.79
N ARG A 485 11.72 29.19 -7.28
CA ARG A 485 11.48 28.98 -8.71
C ARG A 485 10.03 29.32 -9.03
N GLU A 486 9.82 30.07 -10.09
CA GLU A 486 8.50 30.26 -10.67
C GLU A 486 8.19 29.14 -11.65
N TYR A 487 6.96 28.61 -11.57
CA TYR A 487 6.47 27.55 -12.46
C TYR A 487 5.29 28.08 -13.24
N THR A 488 5.46 28.21 -14.56
CA THR A 488 4.47 28.80 -15.47
C THR A 488 4.07 27.82 -16.59
N ALA A 489 5.01 27.03 -17.09
CA ALA A 489 4.83 26.14 -18.24
C ALA A 489 3.79 25.02 -18.02
N LYS A 490 3.31 24.45 -19.12
CA LYS A 490 2.40 23.30 -19.15
C LYS A 490 3.03 22.14 -19.89
N ALA A 491 2.65 20.91 -19.53
CA ALA A 491 3.13 19.73 -20.22
C ALA A 491 2.02 18.72 -20.48
N GLY A 492 2.07 18.06 -21.62
CA GLY A 492 1.17 16.98 -22.01
C GLY A 492 1.93 15.66 -22.14
N ALA A 493 1.33 14.58 -21.63
CA ALA A 493 1.91 13.25 -21.61
C ALA A 493 0.94 12.23 -22.23
N ASP A 494 1.36 11.67 -23.36
CA ASP A 494 0.64 10.63 -24.10
C ASP A 494 1.28 9.25 -23.88
N ARG A 495 0.47 8.18 -23.92
CA ARG A 495 0.99 6.81 -23.93
C ARG A 495 1.32 6.41 -25.36
N GLY A 496 2.61 6.48 -25.68
CA GLY A 496 3.10 6.17 -27.02
C GLY A 496 2.98 4.69 -27.45
N LEU A 497 3.07 4.49 -28.77
CA LEU A 497 3.09 3.17 -29.41
C LEU A 497 4.42 2.43 -29.20
N ARG A 498 5.54 3.16 -29.04
CA ARG A 498 6.89 2.59 -28.93
C ARG A 498 7.67 3.07 -27.71
N ALA A 499 7.25 4.18 -27.12
CA ALA A 499 7.73 4.67 -25.83
C ALA A 499 6.60 4.59 -24.80
N PRO A 500 6.89 4.18 -23.55
CA PRO A 500 5.89 4.21 -22.48
C PRO A 500 5.18 5.55 -22.26
N VAL A 501 5.92 6.65 -22.42
CA VAL A 501 5.41 8.03 -22.32
C VAL A 501 6.09 8.87 -23.39
N ALA A 502 5.30 9.61 -24.15
CA ALA A 502 5.71 10.76 -24.95
C ALA A 502 5.30 12.02 -24.18
N LEU A 503 6.24 12.94 -23.97
CA LEU A 503 6.05 14.15 -23.17
C LEU A 503 6.36 15.36 -24.05
N SER A 504 5.53 16.39 -23.96
CA SER A 504 5.76 17.68 -24.61
C SER A 504 5.50 18.80 -23.63
N VAL A 505 6.35 19.81 -23.59
CA VAL A 505 6.24 20.99 -22.73
C VAL A 505 6.01 22.21 -23.61
N GLU A 506 4.93 22.94 -23.34
CA GLU A 506 4.63 24.24 -23.93
C GLU A 506 5.28 25.33 -23.07
N LYS A 507 6.19 26.09 -23.67
CA LYS A 507 6.83 27.28 -23.09
C LYS A 507 5.95 28.53 -23.28
N GLU A 508 6.33 29.63 -22.62
CA GLU A 508 5.58 30.89 -22.69
C GLU A 508 5.58 31.53 -24.09
N ASP A 509 6.56 31.21 -24.92
CA ASP A 509 6.69 31.66 -26.31
C ASP A 509 5.98 30.73 -27.31
N GLU A 510 5.08 29.85 -26.83
CA GLU A 510 4.36 28.85 -27.61
C GLU A 510 5.27 27.82 -28.33
N THR A 511 6.55 27.76 -27.96
CA THR A 511 7.47 26.71 -28.44
C THR A 511 7.32 25.43 -27.63
N PHE A 512 7.63 24.30 -28.26
CA PHE A 512 7.51 22.97 -27.65
C PHE A 512 8.87 22.31 -27.44
N GLU A 513 9.05 21.71 -26.28
CA GLU A 513 10.16 20.79 -26.00
C GLU A 513 9.64 19.37 -25.74
N ASP A 514 10.20 18.40 -26.47
CA ASP A 514 9.67 17.05 -26.56
C ASP A 514 10.63 16.00 -25.99
N LEU A 515 10.07 14.97 -25.33
CA LEU A 515 10.82 13.84 -24.80
C LEU A 515 10.08 12.51 -24.98
N LEU A 516 10.74 11.56 -25.64
CA LEU A 516 10.28 10.16 -25.71
C LEU A 516 10.98 9.30 -24.65
N ILE A 517 10.25 8.89 -23.62
CA ILE A 517 10.82 8.16 -22.49
C ILE A 517 10.84 6.67 -22.79
N THR A 518 12.03 6.10 -23.04
CA THR A 518 12.19 4.67 -23.35
C THR A 518 12.75 3.86 -22.17
N VAL A 519 12.17 2.67 -21.93
CA VAL A 519 12.67 1.67 -20.94
C VAL A 519 12.73 0.28 -21.56
N GLY A 520 13.24 0.21 -22.79
CA GLY A 520 13.10 -0.95 -23.68
C GLY A 520 13.57 -2.27 -23.07
N HIS A 521 14.67 -2.28 -22.32
CA HIS A 521 15.21 -3.51 -21.72
C HIS A 521 14.27 -4.12 -20.66
N LEU A 522 13.60 -3.30 -19.85
CA LEU A 522 12.66 -3.78 -18.82
C LEU A 522 11.37 -4.27 -19.45
N VAL A 523 10.86 -3.55 -20.46
CA VAL A 523 9.62 -3.95 -21.14
C VAL A 523 9.83 -5.25 -21.92
N LYS A 524 10.93 -5.39 -22.68
CA LYS A 524 11.29 -6.65 -23.35
C LYS A 524 11.38 -7.82 -22.36
N LYS A 525 12.01 -7.60 -21.20
CA LYS A 525 12.11 -8.61 -20.14
C LYS A 525 10.75 -8.97 -19.54
N ARG A 526 9.86 -7.99 -19.37
CA ARG A 526 8.50 -8.17 -18.88
C ARG A 526 7.68 -9.03 -19.85
N GLU A 527 7.67 -8.71 -21.13
CA GLU A 527 6.90 -9.44 -22.15
C GLU A 527 7.37 -10.90 -22.27
N ARG A 528 8.69 -11.16 -22.32
CA ARG A 528 9.22 -12.54 -22.33
C ARG A 528 8.71 -13.39 -21.15
N ILE A 529 8.60 -12.80 -19.96
CA ILE A 529 8.10 -13.53 -18.78
C ILE A 529 6.59 -13.75 -18.90
N LYS A 530 5.85 -12.77 -19.43
CA LYS A 530 4.40 -12.84 -19.61
C LYS A 530 4.02 -13.90 -20.65
N GLU A 531 4.73 -13.98 -21.78
CA GLU A 531 4.57 -15.03 -22.79
C GLU A 531 4.78 -16.42 -22.19
N PHE A 532 5.90 -16.61 -21.47
CA PHE A 532 6.20 -17.85 -20.76
C PHE A 532 5.08 -18.23 -19.76
N VAL A 533 4.56 -17.25 -19.00
CA VAL A 533 3.50 -17.48 -18.02
C VAL A 533 2.17 -17.83 -18.68
N SER A 534 1.80 -17.17 -19.78
CA SER A 534 0.57 -17.45 -20.51
C SER A 534 0.55 -18.88 -21.05
N ALA A 535 1.66 -19.34 -21.64
CA ALA A 535 1.80 -20.73 -22.10
C ALA A 535 1.65 -21.73 -20.94
N LEU A 536 2.34 -21.45 -19.82
CA LEU A 536 2.29 -22.31 -18.63
C LEU A 536 0.89 -22.35 -17.97
N ILE A 537 0.15 -21.23 -17.96
CA ILE A 537 -1.23 -21.19 -17.47
C ILE A 537 -2.14 -22.09 -18.30
N SER A 538 -2.05 -22.02 -19.63
CA SER A 538 -2.85 -22.86 -20.52
C SER A 538 -2.57 -24.35 -20.26
N GLU A 539 -1.30 -24.73 -20.17
CA GLU A 539 -0.88 -26.11 -19.86
C GLU A 539 -1.43 -26.59 -18.51
N VAL A 540 -1.27 -25.78 -17.45
CA VAL A 540 -1.74 -26.11 -16.09
C VAL A 540 -3.26 -26.19 -16.03
N THR A 541 -3.96 -25.30 -16.73
CA THR A 541 -5.43 -25.29 -16.78
C THR A 541 -5.97 -26.56 -17.45
N LEU A 542 -5.36 -26.99 -18.55
CA LEU A 542 -5.70 -28.27 -19.20
C LEU A 542 -5.46 -29.46 -18.26
N LYS A 543 -4.33 -29.50 -17.55
CA LYS A 543 -4.03 -30.56 -16.58
C LYS A 543 -5.02 -30.59 -15.42
N LYS A 544 -5.42 -29.43 -14.89
CA LYS A 544 -6.44 -29.31 -13.84
C LYS A 544 -7.79 -29.81 -14.31
N ASN A 545 -8.26 -29.35 -15.48
CA ASN A 545 -9.53 -29.79 -16.05
C ASN A 545 -9.55 -31.31 -16.28
N ASN A 546 -8.46 -31.89 -16.78
CA ASN A 546 -8.33 -33.34 -16.95
C ASN A 546 -8.31 -34.09 -15.61
N TRP A 547 -7.67 -33.53 -14.59
CA TRP A 547 -7.67 -34.09 -13.24
C TRP A 547 -9.07 -34.05 -12.62
N ASP A 548 -9.74 -32.90 -12.66
CA ASP A 548 -11.07 -32.71 -12.08
C ASP A 548 -12.11 -33.60 -12.75
N LYS A 549 -12.00 -33.83 -14.07
CA LYS A 549 -12.82 -34.82 -14.80
C LYS A 549 -12.61 -36.25 -14.32
N LYS A 550 -11.36 -36.64 -13.99
CA LYS A 550 -11.03 -38.03 -13.61
C LYS A 550 -11.18 -38.30 -12.11
N ARG A 551 -10.96 -37.29 -11.27
CA ARG A 551 -10.81 -37.40 -9.81
C ARG A 551 -11.36 -36.15 -9.11
N SER A 552 -12.63 -35.86 -9.36
CA SER A 552 -13.35 -34.73 -8.75
C SER A 552 -13.24 -34.76 -7.23
N GLY A 553 -12.96 -33.60 -6.62
CA GLY A 553 -12.85 -33.44 -5.16
C GLY A 553 -11.52 -33.88 -4.52
N GLN A 554 -10.61 -34.51 -5.27
CA GLN A 554 -9.28 -34.88 -4.76
C GLN A 554 -8.26 -33.75 -4.94
N SER A 555 -7.28 -33.67 -4.02
CA SER A 555 -6.17 -32.72 -4.11
C SER A 555 -5.33 -32.93 -5.38
N TYR A 556 -4.89 -31.83 -5.99
CA TYR A 556 -4.07 -31.88 -7.20
C TYR A 556 -2.68 -32.52 -6.93
N PRO A 557 -2.11 -33.23 -7.92
CA PRO A 557 -0.74 -33.74 -7.83
C PRO A 557 0.29 -32.64 -7.56
N THR A 558 1.35 -33.01 -6.84
CA THR A 558 2.48 -32.12 -6.49
C THR A 558 3.07 -31.41 -7.72
N GLN A 559 3.06 -32.06 -8.89
CA GLN A 559 3.55 -31.45 -10.13
C GLN A 559 2.70 -30.25 -10.58
N ILE A 560 1.36 -30.36 -10.53
CA ILE A 560 0.44 -29.26 -10.85
C ILE A 560 0.63 -28.12 -9.83
N LEU A 561 0.68 -28.46 -8.53
CA LEU A 561 0.91 -27.48 -7.46
C LEU A 561 2.28 -26.77 -7.60
N ARG A 562 3.32 -27.46 -8.06
CA ARG A 562 4.63 -26.87 -8.34
C ARG A 562 4.57 -25.88 -9.50
N GLN A 563 3.86 -26.22 -10.58
CA GLN A 563 3.65 -25.31 -11.71
C GLN A 563 2.82 -24.08 -11.30
N ASP A 564 1.79 -24.22 -10.46
CA ASP A 564 1.03 -23.10 -9.87
C ASP A 564 1.93 -22.14 -9.07
N ARG A 565 2.83 -22.69 -8.22
CA ARG A 565 3.80 -21.89 -7.46
C ARG A 565 4.75 -21.13 -8.40
N GLN A 566 5.15 -21.74 -9.50
CA GLN A 566 5.99 -21.09 -10.53
C GLN A 566 5.23 -19.96 -11.24
N ILE A 567 3.97 -20.18 -11.64
CA ILE A 567 3.09 -19.13 -12.18
C ILE A 567 3.00 -17.95 -11.20
N ALA A 568 2.72 -18.23 -9.92
CA ALA A 568 2.64 -17.19 -8.88
C ALA A 568 3.97 -16.45 -8.67
N ALA A 569 5.12 -17.15 -8.75
CA ALA A 569 6.44 -16.52 -8.66
C ALA A 569 6.76 -15.62 -9.87
N SER A 570 6.40 -16.05 -11.08
CA SER A 570 6.58 -15.27 -12.30
C SER A 570 5.69 -14.03 -12.32
N TRP A 571 4.42 -14.12 -11.89
CA TRP A 571 3.57 -12.94 -11.72
C TRP A 571 4.10 -11.95 -10.69
N ARG A 572 4.68 -12.43 -9.58
CA ARG A 572 5.38 -11.54 -8.62
C ARG A 572 6.59 -10.87 -9.26
N LYS A 573 7.30 -11.53 -10.19
CA LYS A 573 8.41 -10.94 -10.95
C LYS A 573 7.90 -9.87 -11.93
N ILE A 574 6.82 -10.14 -12.68
CA ILE A 574 6.17 -9.16 -13.57
C ILE A 574 5.74 -7.92 -12.79
N ARG A 575 5.03 -8.07 -11.66
CA ARG A 575 4.60 -6.91 -10.84
C ARG A 575 5.76 -6.06 -10.34
N ARG A 576 6.92 -6.67 -10.05
CA ARG A 576 8.15 -5.93 -9.70
C ARG A 576 8.74 -5.18 -10.89
N LEU A 577 8.69 -5.77 -12.09
CA LEU A 577 9.10 -5.08 -13.32
C LEU A 577 8.17 -3.92 -13.64
N ASP A 578 6.85 -4.09 -13.50
CA ASP A 578 5.88 -3.00 -13.67
C ASP A 578 6.20 -1.80 -12.77
N LEU A 579 6.53 -2.07 -11.50
CA LEU A 579 6.87 -1.01 -10.54
C LEU A 579 8.18 -0.31 -10.91
N GLU A 580 9.17 -1.07 -11.36
CA GLU A 580 10.45 -0.50 -11.80
C GLU A 580 10.29 0.36 -13.06
N ILE A 581 9.55 -0.13 -14.05
CA ILE A 581 9.19 0.62 -15.26
C ILE A 581 8.49 1.92 -14.88
N ALA A 582 7.45 1.83 -14.04
CA ALA A 582 6.69 3.01 -13.63
C ALA A 582 7.56 4.07 -12.94
N ARG A 583 8.57 3.65 -12.17
CA ARG A 583 9.50 4.57 -11.49
C ARG A 583 10.48 5.23 -12.43
N GLN A 584 11.11 4.47 -13.32
CA GLN A 584 12.06 5.05 -14.26
C GLN A 584 11.36 6.06 -15.16
N VAL A 585 10.18 5.69 -15.68
CA VAL A 585 9.34 6.58 -16.48
C VAL A 585 8.92 7.81 -15.67
N ALA A 586 8.43 7.62 -14.44
CA ALA A 586 8.00 8.73 -13.59
C ALA A 586 9.15 9.67 -13.23
N SER A 587 10.34 9.12 -12.93
CA SER A 587 11.53 9.91 -12.61
C SER A 587 11.92 10.78 -13.79
N SER A 588 12.05 10.20 -15.00
CA SER A 588 12.36 10.96 -16.21
C SER A 588 11.29 12.02 -16.51
N THR A 589 10.01 11.67 -16.35
CA THR A 589 8.90 12.62 -16.56
C THR A 589 8.99 13.81 -15.62
N VAL A 590 9.23 13.54 -14.33
CA VAL A 590 9.24 14.59 -13.30
C VAL A 590 10.46 15.49 -13.46
N TRP A 591 11.65 14.95 -13.69
CA TRP A 591 12.83 15.78 -13.85
C TRP A 591 12.79 16.64 -15.11
N PHE A 592 12.29 16.11 -16.23
CA PHE A 592 12.03 16.91 -17.43
C PHE A 592 11.03 18.04 -17.13
N CYS A 593 9.98 17.76 -16.34
CA CYS A 593 9.06 18.80 -15.91
C CYS A 593 9.70 19.88 -15.01
N GLU A 594 10.62 19.50 -14.12
CA GLU A 594 11.31 20.47 -13.25
C GLU A 594 12.28 21.36 -14.03
N GLU A 595 13.00 20.76 -14.99
CA GLU A 595 13.90 21.44 -15.93
C GLU A 595 13.17 22.55 -16.67
N HIS A 596 12.01 22.25 -17.27
CA HIS A 596 11.21 23.23 -18.02
C HIS A 596 10.16 23.96 -17.17
N ARG A 597 10.32 24.01 -15.85
CA ARG A 597 9.46 24.80 -14.93
C ARG A 597 7.95 24.55 -15.11
N VAL A 598 7.58 23.30 -15.37
CA VAL A 598 6.19 22.90 -15.61
C VAL A 598 5.37 23.03 -14.33
N LYS A 599 4.33 23.87 -14.39
CA LYS A 599 3.33 24.03 -13.33
C LYS A 599 2.26 22.93 -13.36
N LYS A 600 1.79 22.59 -14.55
CA LYS A 600 0.68 21.66 -14.78
C LYS A 600 1.07 20.59 -15.81
N LEU A 601 0.95 19.34 -15.41
CA LEU A 601 1.18 18.17 -16.25
C LEU A 601 -0.14 17.44 -16.51
N PHE A 602 -0.45 17.20 -17.78
CA PHE A 602 -1.68 16.57 -18.27
C PHE A 602 -1.38 15.17 -18.78
N PHE A 603 -2.10 14.18 -18.30
CA PHE A 603 -2.09 12.82 -18.84
C PHE A 603 -3.41 12.49 -19.51
N GLU A 604 -3.41 11.59 -20.48
CA GLU A 604 -4.66 10.99 -20.94
C GLU A 604 -5.29 10.01 -19.92
N ASP A 605 -6.62 10.07 -19.77
CA ASP A 605 -7.39 9.14 -18.94
C ASP A 605 -7.77 7.85 -19.71
N LEU A 606 -6.86 6.88 -19.70
CA LEU A 606 -7.08 5.58 -20.32
C LEU A 606 -7.84 4.56 -19.46
N ARG A 607 -8.46 4.95 -18.33
CA ARG A 607 -9.12 3.97 -17.42
C ARG A 607 -10.37 3.31 -18.01
N SER A 608 -10.97 3.89 -19.05
CA SER A 608 -12.07 3.28 -19.82
C SER A 608 -11.62 2.51 -21.07
N PHE A 609 -10.33 2.59 -21.44
CA PHE A 609 -9.82 1.92 -22.63
C PHE A 609 -9.69 0.41 -22.39
N GLN A 610 -10.52 -0.38 -23.08
CA GLN A 610 -10.38 -1.83 -23.14
C GLN A 610 -9.69 -2.19 -24.47
N ALA A 611 -8.49 -2.72 -24.37
CA ALA A 611 -7.77 -3.23 -25.54
C ALA A 611 -8.58 -4.33 -26.24
N HIS A 612 -8.59 -4.32 -27.58
CA HIS A 612 -9.09 -5.45 -28.36
C HIS A 612 -8.14 -6.65 -28.19
N ALA A 613 -8.69 -7.85 -28.02
CA ALA A 613 -7.89 -9.06 -27.85
C ALA A 613 -7.04 -9.34 -29.09
N GLY A 614 -5.74 -9.60 -28.92
CA GLY A 614 -4.83 -10.04 -30.00
C GLY A 614 -3.85 -9.00 -30.55
N SER A 615 -3.88 -7.74 -30.11
CA SER A 615 -2.91 -6.73 -30.55
C SER A 615 -1.50 -6.97 -30.00
N ARG A 616 -0.47 -6.83 -30.86
CA ARG A 616 0.96 -7.07 -30.55
C ARG A 616 1.74 -5.81 -30.15
N ASP A 617 1.16 -4.60 -30.17
CA ASP A 617 1.95 -3.37 -29.99
C ASP A 617 2.25 -3.05 -28.51
N LEU A 618 3.33 -2.30 -28.27
CA LEU A 618 3.79 -1.93 -26.92
C LEU A 618 2.73 -1.14 -26.13
N ALA A 619 1.97 -0.26 -26.79
CA ALA A 619 0.82 0.44 -26.19
C ALA A 619 -0.26 -0.51 -25.64
N TYR A 620 -0.41 -1.71 -26.23
CA TYR A 620 -1.33 -2.74 -25.77
C TYR A 620 -0.72 -3.60 -24.64
N ASN A 621 0.61 -3.72 -24.62
CA ASN A 621 1.33 -4.45 -23.57
C ASN A 621 1.47 -3.66 -22.27
N LEU A 622 1.46 -2.33 -22.34
CA LEU A 622 1.25 -1.44 -21.20
C LEU A 622 -0.23 -1.51 -20.80
N SER A 623 -0.58 -2.52 -19.99
CA SER A 623 -1.91 -2.66 -19.42
C SER A 623 -2.35 -1.32 -18.78
N SER A 624 -3.64 -0.99 -18.81
CA SER A 624 -4.20 0.19 -18.12
C SER A 624 -3.75 0.28 -16.64
N ASN A 625 -3.45 -0.86 -16.01
CA ASN A 625 -2.85 -0.96 -14.68
C ASN A 625 -1.43 -0.37 -14.57
N LEU A 626 -0.59 -0.52 -15.60
CA LEU A 626 0.77 0.04 -15.63
C LEU A 626 0.72 1.54 -15.89
N TRP A 627 -0.15 2.00 -16.80
CA TRP A 627 -0.39 3.44 -17.00
C TRP A 627 -0.88 4.13 -15.71
N GLY A 628 -1.85 3.53 -15.02
CA GLY A 628 -2.30 4.02 -13.72
C GLY A 628 -1.17 4.08 -12.69
N LYS A 629 -0.29 3.07 -12.66
CA LYS A 629 0.91 3.11 -11.80
C LYS A 629 1.87 4.24 -12.18
N ILE A 630 2.09 4.50 -13.47
CA ILE A 630 2.94 5.61 -13.93
C ILE A 630 2.38 6.93 -13.41
N ILE A 631 1.09 7.23 -13.68
CA ILE A 631 0.44 8.47 -13.24
C ILE A 631 0.51 8.63 -11.72
N ASP A 632 0.20 7.57 -10.96
CA ASP A 632 0.24 7.62 -9.50
C ASP A 632 1.66 7.81 -8.96
N THR A 633 2.68 7.25 -9.65
CA THR A 633 4.09 7.42 -9.28
C THR A 633 4.58 8.84 -9.61
N VAL A 634 4.23 9.39 -10.79
CA VAL A 634 4.52 10.78 -11.17
C VAL A 634 3.90 11.75 -10.18
N ARG A 635 2.61 11.57 -9.85
CA ARG A 635 1.92 12.41 -8.86
C ARG A 635 2.64 12.39 -7.52
N TYR A 636 3.01 11.20 -7.06
CA TYR A 636 3.75 11.03 -5.81
C TYR A 636 5.11 11.75 -5.84
N MET A 637 5.88 11.62 -6.93
CA MET A 637 7.19 12.25 -7.05
C MET A 637 7.08 13.78 -7.14
N ARG A 638 6.09 14.31 -7.87
CA ARG A 638 5.82 15.76 -7.89
C ARG A 638 5.37 16.30 -6.54
N GLU A 639 4.47 15.60 -5.84
CA GLU A 639 4.09 15.93 -4.47
C GLU A 639 5.32 15.94 -3.53
N SER A 640 6.30 15.06 -3.76
CA SER A 640 7.56 15.06 -3.00
C SER A 640 8.50 16.21 -3.29
N LEU A 641 8.36 16.86 -4.45
CA LEU A 641 9.06 18.09 -4.84
C LEU A 641 8.25 19.34 -4.46
N SER A 642 7.30 19.20 -3.52
CA SER A 642 6.47 20.29 -3.01
C SER A 642 5.48 20.90 -4.01
N HIS A 643 5.27 20.26 -5.17
CA HIS A 643 4.20 20.65 -6.07
C HIS A 643 2.83 20.39 -5.44
N SER A 644 1.86 21.23 -5.81
CA SER A 644 0.47 21.02 -5.43
C SER A 644 0.00 19.63 -5.88
N LYS A 645 -0.88 19.02 -5.08
CA LYS A 645 -1.60 17.80 -5.45
C LYS A 645 -2.39 17.93 -6.76
N TYR A 646 -2.68 19.17 -7.16
CA TYR A 646 -3.34 19.52 -8.42
C TYR A 646 -2.34 19.95 -9.50
N SER A 647 -1.08 19.54 -9.43
CA SER A 647 -0.10 19.73 -10.52
C SER A 647 -0.25 18.67 -11.62
N VAL A 648 -0.83 17.50 -11.31
CA VAL A 648 -1.06 16.41 -12.27
C VAL A 648 -2.54 16.22 -12.55
N TRP A 649 -2.91 16.28 -13.83
CA TRP A 649 -4.27 16.25 -14.33
C TRP A 649 -4.47 15.07 -15.28
N THR A 650 -5.72 14.66 -15.45
CA THR A 650 -6.07 13.68 -16.49
C THR A 650 -7.15 14.25 -17.41
N VAL A 651 -6.95 14.16 -18.71
CA VAL A 651 -7.85 14.67 -19.76
C VAL A 651 -8.53 13.53 -20.52
N ASN A 652 -9.59 13.85 -21.25
CA ASN A 652 -10.27 12.86 -22.09
C ASN A 652 -9.41 12.57 -23.35
N PRO A 653 -9.05 11.30 -23.64
CA PRO A 653 -8.22 10.95 -24.80
C PRO A 653 -8.92 11.09 -26.16
N ARG A 654 -10.14 11.64 -26.21
CA ARG A 654 -10.92 11.69 -27.46
C ARG A 654 -10.27 12.66 -28.44
N TYR A 655 -9.99 12.19 -29.66
CA TYR A 655 -9.41 12.93 -30.79
C TYR A 655 -7.97 13.44 -30.62
N THR A 656 -7.32 13.25 -29.47
CA THR A 656 -5.94 13.74 -29.22
C THR A 656 -4.91 13.20 -30.22
N SER A 657 -5.07 11.97 -30.69
CA SER A 657 -4.17 11.33 -31.66
C SER A 657 -4.60 11.47 -33.13
N GLN A 658 -5.73 12.12 -33.39
CA GLN A 658 -6.31 12.28 -34.74
C GLN A 658 -6.33 13.73 -35.21
N THR A 659 -6.13 14.68 -34.30
CA THR A 659 -6.13 16.12 -34.58
C THR A 659 -4.71 16.62 -34.75
N CYS A 660 -4.47 17.53 -35.69
CA CYS A 660 -3.21 18.25 -35.83
C CYS A 660 -3.12 19.32 -34.75
N HIS A 661 -2.04 19.35 -33.96
CA HIS A 661 -1.88 20.36 -32.91
C HIS A 661 -1.69 21.79 -33.46
N GLN A 662 -1.22 21.93 -34.70
CA GLN A 662 -0.95 23.23 -35.31
C GLN A 662 -2.20 23.88 -35.92
N CYS A 663 -3.02 23.12 -36.66
CA CYS A 663 -4.19 23.67 -37.37
C CYS A 663 -5.56 23.16 -36.87
N GLY A 664 -5.59 22.18 -35.95
CA GLY A 664 -6.82 21.63 -35.38
C GLY A 664 -7.61 20.68 -36.29
N GLU A 665 -7.17 20.47 -37.53
CA GLU A 665 -7.85 19.53 -38.45
C GLU A 665 -7.53 18.07 -38.14
N ARG A 666 -8.35 17.19 -38.72
CA ARG A 666 -8.11 15.76 -38.65
C ARG A 666 -6.99 15.36 -39.62
N GLY A 667 -6.00 14.62 -39.13
CA GLY A 667 -4.96 14.02 -39.94
C GLY A 667 -4.97 12.49 -39.86
N ILE A 668 -3.96 11.89 -40.48
CA ILE A 668 -3.82 10.43 -40.61
C ILE A 668 -2.48 9.98 -40.05
N ARG A 669 -2.41 8.71 -39.64
CA ARG A 669 -1.13 8.09 -39.23
C ARG A 669 -0.42 7.55 -40.45
N VAL A 670 0.88 7.79 -40.54
CA VAL A 670 1.74 7.44 -41.68
C VAL A 670 2.98 6.69 -41.20
N GLN A 671 3.69 6.05 -42.14
CA GLN A 671 4.81 5.18 -41.80
C GLN A 671 6.03 5.94 -41.27
N ASP A 672 6.37 7.05 -41.91
CA ASP A 672 7.59 7.85 -41.73
C ASP A 672 7.28 9.34 -42.03
N GLU A 673 8.28 10.20 -41.90
CA GLU A 673 8.18 11.66 -42.02
C GLU A 673 7.90 12.15 -43.45
N THR A 674 7.97 11.29 -44.46
CA THR A 674 7.73 11.68 -45.87
C THR A 674 6.47 11.05 -46.45
N SER A 675 5.95 10.00 -45.79
CA SER A 675 4.74 9.33 -46.23
C SER A 675 3.49 10.18 -45.99
N THR A 676 2.61 10.20 -46.98
CA THR A 676 1.26 10.81 -46.92
C THR A 676 0.15 9.75 -46.98
N THR A 677 0.51 8.46 -46.94
CA THR A 677 -0.43 7.35 -47.07
C THR A 677 -0.79 6.78 -45.71
N GLU A 678 -2.10 6.62 -45.43
CA GLU A 678 -2.56 6.12 -44.15
C GLU A 678 -2.03 4.71 -43.87
N ARG A 679 -1.37 4.55 -42.73
CA ARG A 679 -0.93 3.27 -42.18
C ARG A 679 -1.46 3.10 -40.77
N LYS A 680 -2.25 2.05 -40.58
CA LYS A 680 -2.76 1.68 -39.26
C LYS A 680 -1.60 1.37 -38.32
N GLY A 681 -1.49 2.12 -37.22
CA GLY A 681 -0.37 2.00 -36.28
C GLY A 681 0.92 2.67 -36.75
N GLY A 682 0.86 3.60 -37.70
CA GLY A 682 1.98 4.45 -38.09
C GLY A 682 2.61 5.19 -36.91
N GLU A 683 3.92 5.43 -37.01
CA GLU A 683 4.73 6.14 -36.00
C GLU A 683 4.60 7.66 -36.14
N TYR A 684 4.28 8.11 -37.35
CA TYR A 684 4.15 9.51 -37.69
C TYR A 684 2.69 9.89 -37.97
N PHE A 685 2.44 11.19 -37.94
CA PHE A 685 1.16 11.82 -38.19
C PHE A 685 1.34 12.84 -39.31
N TYR A 686 0.46 12.81 -40.31
CA TYR A 686 0.43 13.75 -41.42
C TYR A 686 -0.89 14.51 -41.41
N CYS A 687 -0.81 15.83 -41.57
CA CYS A 687 -1.96 16.69 -41.75
C CYS A 687 -2.03 17.20 -43.19
N GLU A 688 -3.12 16.89 -43.91
CA GLU A 688 -3.29 17.34 -45.29
C GLU A 688 -3.48 18.87 -45.41
N LYS A 689 -4.07 19.54 -44.41
CA LYS A 689 -4.37 20.98 -44.50
C LYS A 689 -3.16 21.88 -44.32
N CYS A 690 -2.24 21.53 -43.41
CA CYS A 690 -1.03 22.32 -43.18
C CYS A 690 0.23 21.64 -43.72
N GLU A 691 0.09 20.45 -44.29
CA GLU A 691 1.17 19.63 -44.88
C GLU A 691 2.29 19.23 -43.90
N GLU A 692 2.02 19.31 -42.60
CA GLU A 692 3.01 19.06 -41.56
C GLU A 692 3.08 17.60 -41.14
N HIS A 693 4.30 17.17 -40.80
CA HIS A 693 4.61 15.83 -40.31
C HIS A 693 5.13 15.89 -38.88
N PHE A 694 4.52 15.09 -38.01
CA PHE A 694 4.93 14.99 -36.60
C PHE A 694 5.09 13.54 -36.18
N HIS A 695 5.93 13.27 -35.19
CA HIS A 695 5.85 12.00 -34.48
C HIS A 695 4.45 11.91 -33.83
N ALA A 696 3.70 10.83 -34.11
CA ALA A 696 2.27 10.76 -33.79
C ALA A 696 2.00 10.88 -32.28
N ASP A 697 2.86 10.29 -31.46
CA ASP A 697 2.74 10.33 -30.00
C ASP A 697 3.11 11.73 -29.44
N ILE A 698 3.96 12.50 -30.13
CA ILE A 698 4.30 13.88 -29.75
C ILE A 698 3.16 14.83 -30.11
N ASN A 699 2.59 14.69 -31.32
CA ASN A 699 1.41 15.44 -31.70
C ASN A 699 0.24 15.20 -30.71
N ALA A 700 0.06 13.96 -30.26
CA ALA A 700 -0.91 13.63 -29.22
C ALA A 700 -0.59 14.28 -27.87
N ALA A 701 0.68 14.28 -27.45
CA ALA A 701 1.14 14.93 -26.23
C ALA A 701 0.90 16.46 -26.26
N ARG A 702 1.18 17.12 -27.39
CA ARG A 702 0.88 18.56 -27.60
C ARG A 702 -0.62 18.84 -27.51
N ASN A 703 -1.45 18.07 -28.22
CA ASN A 703 -2.90 18.21 -28.17
C ASN A 703 -3.46 18.08 -26.74
N ILE A 704 -2.94 17.15 -25.94
CA ILE A 704 -3.37 16.91 -24.56
C ILE A 704 -3.30 18.17 -23.69
N ILE A 705 -2.37 19.09 -23.97
CA ILE A 705 -2.22 20.38 -23.28
C ILE A 705 -3.46 21.26 -23.50
N HIS A 706 -4.01 21.27 -24.72
CA HIS A 706 -5.08 22.18 -25.15
C HIS A 706 -6.50 21.61 -25.03
N VAL A 707 -6.68 20.32 -24.69
CA VAL A 707 -8.01 19.71 -24.41
C VAL A 707 -8.75 20.38 -23.22
N GLN A 708 -8.10 21.34 -22.54
CA GLN A 708 -8.49 21.90 -21.25
C GLN A 708 -9.73 22.79 -21.22
N ASP A 709 -10.09 23.58 -22.25
CA ASP A 709 -11.03 24.67 -22.00
C ASP A 709 -12.48 24.26 -21.72
N SER A 710 -12.86 22.99 -21.92
CA SER A 710 -14.19 22.49 -21.54
C SER A 710 -14.21 21.17 -20.76
N SER A 711 -13.07 20.48 -20.56
CA SER A 711 -13.12 19.08 -20.09
C SER A 711 -12.06 18.60 -19.09
N ALA A 712 -11.13 19.45 -18.63
CA ALA A 712 -10.13 19.02 -17.65
C ALA A 712 -10.69 18.89 -16.21
N ALA A 713 -10.18 17.93 -15.43
CA ALA A 713 -10.63 17.69 -14.05
C ALA A 713 -9.47 17.75 -13.04
N PRO A 714 -9.51 18.64 -12.02
CA PRO A 714 -8.49 18.72 -10.98
C PRO A 714 -8.57 17.50 -10.08
N GLY A 715 -7.45 16.79 -9.90
CA GLY A 715 -7.24 15.90 -8.76
C GLY A 715 -8.25 14.76 -8.60
N ARG A 716 -9.02 14.42 -9.64
CA ARG A 716 -9.94 13.29 -9.67
C ARG A 716 -10.04 12.68 -11.05
N THR A 717 -9.72 11.39 -11.07
CA THR A 717 -10.24 10.41 -12.00
C THR A 717 -11.71 10.71 -12.37
N LYS A 718 -11.98 11.06 -13.63
CA LYS A 718 -13.35 11.21 -14.15
C LYS A 718 -14.02 9.83 -14.14
N ASP A 719 -14.94 9.62 -13.19
CA ASP A 719 -16.07 8.74 -13.45
C ASP A 719 -16.98 9.53 -14.40
N SER A 720 -16.86 9.29 -15.70
CA SER A 720 -17.55 10.01 -16.78
C SER A 720 -19.06 10.16 -16.55
N CYS A 721 -19.63 11.36 -16.52
CA CYS A 721 -21.04 11.56 -16.88
C CYS A 721 -21.05 12.41 -18.16
N PRO A 722 -21.95 12.16 -19.12
CA PRO A 722 -22.16 13.09 -20.23
C PRO A 722 -22.81 14.37 -19.69
N SER A 723 -22.34 15.52 -20.16
CA SER A 723 -23.01 16.81 -20.00
C SER A 723 -24.29 16.80 -20.85
N LEU A 724 -25.43 17.06 -20.20
CA LEU A 724 -26.66 17.49 -20.85
C LEU A 724 -26.48 18.96 -21.21
N SER A 725 -26.36 19.24 -22.50
CA SER A 725 -26.58 20.57 -23.05
C SER A 725 -27.06 20.42 -24.49
N THR A 726 -28.31 19.95 -24.63
CA THR A 726 -29.16 20.35 -25.75
C THR A 726 -30.61 20.07 -25.38
N LEU A 727 -31.44 21.07 -25.65
CA LEU A 727 -32.90 21.16 -25.66
C LEU A 727 -33.47 22.08 -24.59
N GLN A 728 -34.24 23.02 -25.13
CA GLN A 728 -34.85 24.25 -24.62
C GLN A 728 -35.46 24.16 -23.22
#